data_AF-A0A068NSL8-F1
#
_entry.id   AF-A0A068NSL8-F1
#
_cell.length_a   1.000
_cell.length_b   1.000
_cell.length_c   1.000
_cell.angle_alpha   90.00
_cell.angle_beta   90.00
_cell.angle_gamma   90.00
#
_symmetry.space_group_name_H-M   'P 1'
#
loop_
_entity.id
_entity.type
_entity.pdbx_description
1 polymer ?
#
loop_
_entity_poly.entity_id
_entity_poly.type
_entity_poly.pdbx_seq_one_letter_code
_entity_poly.pdbx_strand_id
1 'polypeptide(L)'
;MSPTRRTAGTTLIEVLVVIVIFLVGILAVIQIFPKGFQILVLGRNNSIASALARDEIERLKTRSDELPEAIVPTVTDANGNTVVDPSRSPDDLGPYGDAISATGILSWNGKPLGDWTRFNGANIFRHIIGEGRQIPAPRTVGSTLYGSMVLLNFGPVDFNANTFAAYGNDMTARMGVPLDTDRKGEDEFFIQNQESPAVTIRVPSGPKLLPGGITNQSTRVYYVSFSAYMSDGTKRDFVDLSFSVPQSDPLPNGEQPMYGQPLAGLIPSGTLASLDLGTLRVRRGFEPIPVNGNWQAYEPYSYKLLNPGLGVLLFSPNAFGQFVSGPGGREPLRARISYDVYDWRILREEFRFPVGQQAQHQLAVGSIKVGGLSGFDGRNQQPIPVVEGTGSQTEVANALQSGFFVLVDMDTGGVYMEKDKDALANTTDVYISVNKSNGLVTVRDLDPSTPGTQANLLLPDGQILPNVTIDNRAVRALYMARNEFAVQVLKAASTYSVSYGVPGFRQYYVGGSVPAVGGQPTRIYFPRSDAGRKVSVSVINYRRSGDTSPRQILDQDFVIKFPTSADPMNLPCIDLKEVDLAATTLDANIDARSLGYAVRDVKGSSVAVRTLWNPDFFRLGLDVAANMTKVNQWGRGWRRSTNESYLEQGDVSR
;
A
#
# COMPACT_ATOMS: atom_id res chain seq x y z
N MET A 1 -71.18 52.05 -7.26
CA MET A 1 -71.19 50.65 -6.80
C MET A 1 -70.01 49.94 -7.46
N SER A 2 -69.02 49.54 -6.66
CA SER A 2 -67.81 48.87 -7.13
C SER A 2 -68.04 47.35 -7.16
N PRO A 3 -67.68 46.62 -8.23
CA PRO A 3 -67.84 45.17 -8.26
C PRO A 3 -66.74 44.51 -7.43
N THR A 4 -67.15 43.81 -6.38
CA THR A 4 -66.29 42.94 -5.57
C THR A 4 -65.81 41.75 -6.40
N ARG A 5 -64.51 41.72 -6.73
CA ARG A 5 -63.82 40.53 -7.26
C ARG A 5 -63.85 39.42 -6.21
N ARG A 6 -64.53 38.32 -6.52
CA ARG A 6 -64.39 37.06 -5.78
C ARG A 6 -63.08 36.39 -6.20
N THR A 7 -62.11 36.35 -5.29
CA THR A 7 -60.98 35.42 -5.35
C THR A 7 -61.50 34.02 -5.06
N ALA A 8 -61.59 33.18 -6.09
CA ALA A 8 -61.86 31.76 -5.95
C ALA A 8 -60.65 31.10 -5.27
N GLY A 9 -60.86 30.49 -4.10
CA GLY A 9 -59.84 29.69 -3.43
C GLY A 9 -59.66 28.36 -4.18
N THR A 10 -58.42 28.07 -4.57
CA THR A 10 -57.99 26.77 -5.10
C THR A 10 -58.39 25.67 -4.13
N THR A 11 -59.17 24.70 -4.60
CA THR A 11 -59.67 23.62 -3.74
C THR A 11 -58.58 22.57 -3.52
N LEU A 12 -58.55 21.93 -2.34
CA LEU A 12 -57.57 20.90 -2.00
C LEU A 12 -57.56 19.72 -2.99
N ILE A 13 -58.71 19.42 -3.59
CA ILE A 13 -58.86 18.42 -4.65
C ILE A 13 -58.10 18.83 -5.92
N GLU A 14 -58.14 20.11 -6.28
CA GLU A 14 -57.44 20.65 -7.45
C GLU A 14 -55.92 20.55 -7.28
N VAL A 15 -55.41 20.85 -6.08
CA VAL A 15 -53.99 20.66 -5.73
C VAL A 15 -53.60 19.18 -5.76
N LEU A 16 -54.45 18.29 -5.27
CA LEU A 16 -54.19 16.85 -5.27
C LEU A 16 -54.18 16.27 -6.69
N VAL A 17 -55.11 16.69 -7.55
CA VAL A 17 -55.14 16.30 -8.97
C VAL A 17 -53.89 16.78 -9.70
N VAL A 18 -53.45 18.01 -9.44
CA VAL A 18 -52.20 18.54 -10.01
C VAL A 18 -51.00 17.71 -9.56
N ILE A 19 -50.90 17.34 -8.28
CA ILE A 19 -49.82 16.48 -7.77
C ILE A 19 -49.84 15.10 -8.42
N VAL A 20 -51.02 14.49 -8.61
CA VAL A 20 -51.15 13.17 -9.25
C VAL A 20 -50.76 13.24 -10.74
N ILE A 21 -51.24 14.23 -11.48
CA ILE A 21 -50.87 14.42 -12.90
C ILE A 21 -49.35 14.66 -13.00
N PHE A 22 -48.77 15.44 -12.09
CA PHE A 22 -47.35 15.71 -12.05
C PHE A 22 -46.52 14.45 -11.73
N LEU A 23 -46.96 13.63 -10.76
CA LEU A 23 -46.33 12.34 -10.44
C LEU A 23 -46.37 11.37 -11.63
N VAL A 24 -47.53 11.24 -12.28
CA VAL A 24 -47.69 10.39 -13.48
C VAL A 24 -46.80 10.90 -14.62
N GLY A 25 -46.74 12.23 -14.82
CA GLY A 25 -45.87 12.85 -15.82
C GLY A 25 -44.38 12.58 -15.56
N ILE A 26 -43.91 12.73 -14.32
CA ILE A 26 -42.53 12.40 -13.94
C ILE A 26 -42.25 10.91 -14.15
N LEU A 27 -43.16 10.03 -13.74
CA LEU A 27 -43.00 8.58 -13.87
C LEU A 27 -42.90 8.17 -15.36
N ALA A 28 -43.72 8.78 -16.21
CA ALA A 28 -43.68 8.57 -17.65
C ALA A 28 -42.34 9.00 -18.26
N VAL A 29 -41.80 10.17 -17.87
CA VAL A 29 -40.48 10.64 -18.32
C VAL A 29 -39.37 9.67 -17.87
N ILE A 30 -39.41 9.17 -16.64
CA ILE A 30 -38.44 8.18 -16.12
C ILE A 30 -38.49 6.87 -16.92
N GLN A 31 -39.69 6.41 -17.29
CA GLN A 31 -39.87 5.19 -18.09
C GLN A 31 -39.49 5.34 -19.57
N ILE A 32 -39.69 6.53 -20.15
CA ILE A 32 -39.38 6.79 -21.56
C ILE A 32 -37.87 7.01 -21.76
N PHE A 33 -37.17 7.61 -20.80
CA PHE A 33 -35.73 7.93 -20.90
C PHE A 33 -34.83 7.27 -19.85
N PRO A 34 -34.92 5.95 -19.58
CA PRO A 34 -34.12 5.29 -18.56
C PRO A 34 -32.62 5.38 -18.87
N LYS A 35 -32.25 5.34 -20.17
CA LYS A 35 -30.86 5.49 -20.63
C LYS A 35 -30.29 6.89 -20.38
N GLY A 36 -31.12 7.93 -20.45
CA GLY A 36 -30.68 9.31 -20.21
C GLY A 36 -30.23 9.53 -18.76
N PHE A 37 -31.00 9.00 -17.80
CA PHE A 37 -30.64 9.04 -16.38
C PHE A 37 -29.38 8.21 -16.08
N GLN A 38 -29.21 7.06 -16.73
CA GLN A 38 -27.99 6.25 -16.59
C GLN A 38 -26.74 7.01 -17.08
N ILE A 39 -26.85 7.75 -18.18
CA ILE A 39 -25.74 8.58 -18.70
C ILE A 39 -25.39 9.70 -17.71
N LEU A 40 -26.38 10.36 -17.11
CA LEU A 40 -26.14 11.39 -16.09
C LEU A 40 -25.43 10.83 -14.84
N VAL A 41 -25.87 9.67 -14.36
CA VAL A 41 -25.22 8.99 -13.22
C VAL A 41 -23.80 8.56 -13.58
N LEU A 42 -23.59 8.04 -14.78
CA LEU A 42 -22.26 7.68 -15.28
C LEU A 42 -21.35 8.90 -15.39
N GLY A 43 -21.85 10.01 -15.95
CA GLY A 43 -21.13 11.28 -16.05
C GLY A 43 -20.73 11.83 -14.68
N ARG A 44 -21.66 11.80 -13.71
CA ARG A 44 -21.36 12.18 -12.32
C ARG A 44 -20.28 11.29 -11.71
N ASN A 45 -20.40 9.96 -11.86
CA ASN A 45 -19.41 9.01 -11.32
C ASN A 45 -18.04 9.19 -11.97
N ASN A 46 -17.96 9.48 -13.27
CA ASN A 46 -16.71 9.79 -13.98
C ASN A 46 -16.03 11.05 -13.41
N SER A 47 -16.80 12.11 -13.17
CA SER A 47 -16.29 13.35 -12.58
C SER A 47 -15.77 13.13 -11.16
N ILE A 48 -16.53 12.42 -10.33
CA ILE A 48 -16.13 12.03 -8.97
C ILE A 48 -14.84 11.19 -9.02
N ALA A 49 -14.80 10.18 -9.88
CA ALA A 49 -13.64 9.30 -9.99
C ALA A 49 -12.36 10.04 -10.39
N SER A 50 -12.49 11.02 -11.29
CA SER A 50 -11.37 11.85 -11.75
C SER A 50 -10.92 12.84 -10.68
N ALA A 51 -11.85 13.37 -9.88
CA ALA A 51 -11.54 14.22 -8.72
C ALA A 51 -10.79 13.42 -7.65
N LEU A 52 -11.31 12.25 -7.24
CA LEU A 52 -10.65 11.35 -6.27
C LEU A 52 -9.21 10.99 -6.69
N ALA A 53 -9.01 10.63 -7.97
CA ALA A 53 -7.68 10.31 -8.47
C ALA A 53 -6.75 11.52 -8.47
N ARG A 54 -7.28 12.72 -8.71
CA ARG A 54 -6.51 13.98 -8.70
C ARG A 54 -6.13 14.36 -7.26
N ASP A 55 -7.08 14.28 -6.33
CA ASP A 55 -6.84 14.68 -4.94
C ASP A 55 -5.82 13.75 -4.28
N GLU A 56 -5.90 12.45 -4.53
CA GLU A 56 -4.92 11.50 -4.01
C GLU A 56 -3.53 11.66 -4.67
N ILE A 57 -3.42 11.97 -5.96
CA ILE A 57 -2.10 12.23 -6.56
C ILE A 57 -1.49 13.54 -6.03
N GLU A 58 -2.28 14.60 -5.83
CA GLU A 58 -1.79 15.85 -5.24
C GLU A 58 -1.33 15.62 -3.78
N ARG A 59 -2.08 14.83 -3.01
CA ARG A 59 -1.67 14.42 -1.66
C ARG A 59 -0.33 13.67 -1.68
N LEU A 60 -0.16 12.71 -2.59
CA LEU A 60 1.08 11.94 -2.72
C LEU A 60 2.27 12.81 -3.16
N LYS A 61 2.06 13.83 -4.01
CA LYS A 61 3.12 14.80 -4.36
C LYS A 61 3.65 15.53 -3.12
N THR A 62 2.78 15.88 -2.18
CA THR A 62 3.19 16.56 -0.93
C THR A 62 3.93 15.64 0.06
N ARG A 63 3.97 14.32 -0.19
CA ARG A 63 4.60 13.30 0.67
C ARG A 63 5.54 12.39 -0.13
N SER A 64 6.25 12.98 -1.10
CA SER A 64 7.13 12.22 -2.01
C SER A 64 8.24 11.45 -1.29
N ASP A 65 8.67 11.92 -0.12
CA ASP A 65 9.64 11.30 0.77
C ASP A 65 9.10 10.08 1.54
N GLU A 66 7.77 10.00 1.69
CA GLU A 66 7.07 8.91 2.38
C GLU A 66 6.50 7.86 1.42
N LEU A 67 6.83 7.94 0.12
CA LEU A 67 6.37 6.98 -0.87
C LEU A 67 6.96 5.59 -0.60
N PRO A 68 6.19 4.52 -0.88
CA PRO A 68 6.69 3.17 -0.74
C PRO A 68 7.72 2.86 -1.81
N GLU A 69 8.53 1.84 -1.58
CA GLU A 69 9.51 1.38 -2.55
C GLU A 69 8.84 0.79 -3.79
N ALA A 70 7.77 0.03 -3.60
CA ALA A 70 6.94 -0.54 -4.65
C ALA A 70 5.53 -0.84 -4.12
N ILE A 71 4.56 -0.93 -5.03
CA ILE A 71 3.23 -1.50 -4.75
C ILE A 71 3.01 -2.65 -5.72
N VAL A 72 2.87 -3.85 -5.18
CA VAL A 72 2.91 -5.08 -5.98
C VAL A 72 1.65 -5.92 -5.83
N PRO A 73 1.36 -6.76 -6.84
CA PRO A 73 0.34 -7.77 -6.69
C PRO A 73 0.87 -8.93 -5.86
N THR A 74 -0.02 -9.49 -5.04
CA THR A 74 0.30 -10.67 -4.24
C THR A 74 -0.66 -11.80 -4.52
N VAL A 75 -0.17 -13.00 -4.30
CA VAL A 75 -0.88 -14.24 -4.49
C VAL A 75 -0.66 -15.15 -3.29
N THR A 76 -1.66 -15.96 -2.95
CA THR A 76 -1.48 -17.00 -1.94
C THR A 76 -0.95 -18.26 -2.63
N ASP A 77 0.21 -18.74 -2.20
CA ASP A 77 0.82 -19.99 -2.70
C ASP A 77 0.03 -21.22 -2.22
N ALA A 78 0.42 -22.40 -2.72
CA ALA A 78 -0.23 -23.66 -2.36
C ALA A 78 -0.15 -24.00 -0.85
N ASN A 79 0.74 -23.37 -0.10
CA ASN A 79 0.93 -23.58 1.34
C ASN A 79 0.22 -22.52 2.19
N GLY A 80 -0.46 -21.55 1.56
CA GLY A 80 -1.16 -20.48 2.26
C GLY A 80 -0.30 -19.24 2.52
N ASN A 81 0.92 -19.16 1.98
CA ASN A 81 1.78 -18.00 2.14
C ASN A 81 1.48 -16.95 1.08
N THR A 82 1.53 -15.68 1.45
CA THR A 82 1.43 -14.56 0.50
C THR A 82 2.79 -14.35 -0.16
N VAL A 83 2.84 -14.43 -1.49
CA VAL A 83 4.04 -14.19 -2.31
C VAL A 83 3.75 -13.14 -3.38
N VAL A 84 4.78 -12.47 -3.88
CA VAL A 84 4.64 -11.46 -4.94
C VAL A 84 4.39 -12.16 -6.29
N ASP A 85 3.45 -11.64 -7.08
CA ASP A 85 3.11 -12.19 -8.40
C ASP A 85 3.51 -11.24 -9.55
N PRO A 86 4.78 -11.24 -9.99
CA PRO A 86 5.24 -10.36 -11.07
C PRO A 86 4.59 -10.69 -12.44
N SER A 87 3.88 -11.81 -12.56
CA SER A 87 3.23 -12.23 -13.81
C SER A 87 1.89 -11.52 -14.07
N ARG A 88 1.34 -10.85 -13.06
CA ARG A 88 0.03 -10.23 -13.13
C ARG A 88 0.06 -8.81 -13.67
N SER A 89 -0.75 -8.52 -14.69
CA SER A 89 -0.87 -7.16 -15.25
C SER A 89 -1.69 -6.23 -14.35
N PRO A 90 -1.38 -4.93 -14.24
CA PRO A 90 -2.22 -3.93 -13.55
C PRO A 90 -3.67 -3.82 -14.07
N ASP A 91 -3.91 -4.29 -15.29
CA ASP A 91 -5.22 -4.27 -15.95
C ASP A 91 -6.02 -5.57 -15.76
N ASP A 92 -5.42 -6.60 -15.18
CA ASP A 92 -6.14 -7.80 -14.77
C ASP A 92 -6.81 -7.56 -13.41
N LEU A 93 -8.14 -7.49 -13.43
CA LEU A 93 -9.00 -7.24 -12.27
C LEU A 93 -9.74 -8.49 -11.77
N GLY A 94 -9.47 -9.66 -12.35
CA GLY A 94 -10.16 -10.92 -12.03
C GLY A 94 -9.77 -11.47 -10.64
N PRO A 95 -10.61 -12.31 -10.02
CA PRO A 95 -10.22 -13.02 -8.81
C PRO A 95 -9.07 -14.00 -9.09
N TYR A 96 -8.24 -14.30 -8.09
CA TYR A 96 -7.21 -15.33 -8.22
C TYR A 96 -7.78 -16.76 -8.14
N GLY A 97 -8.83 -17.04 -7.36
CA GLY A 97 -9.32 -18.41 -7.09
C GLY A 97 -10.08 -19.12 -8.22
N ASP A 98 -10.45 -20.39 -7.97
CA ASP A 98 -11.17 -21.28 -8.89
C ASP A 98 -12.68 -21.41 -8.57
N ALA A 99 -13.07 -21.16 -7.33
CA ALA A 99 -14.46 -21.24 -6.89
C ALA A 99 -14.77 -20.24 -5.78
N ILE A 100 -16.05 -19.82 -5.69
CA ILE A 100 -16.54 -18.90 -4.65
C ILE A 100 -17.79 -19.49 -4.00
N SER A 101 -17.77 -19.66 -2.69
CA SER A 101 -18.90 -20.17 -1.91
C SER A 101 -20.08 -19.18 -1.88
N ALA A 102 -21.26 -19.65 -1.47
CA ALA A 102 -22.42 -18.78 -1.19
C ALA A 102 -22.13 -17.75 -0.09
N THR A 103 -21.23 -18.07 0.83
CA THR A 103 -20.76 -17.17 1.90
C THR A 103 -19.69 -16.18 1.42
N GLY A 104 -19.28 -16.26 0.15
CA GLY A 104 -18.29 -15.39 -0.48
C GLY A 104 -16.84 -15.71 -0.12
N ILE A 105 -16.57 -16.95 0.30
CA ILE A 105 -15.20 -17.43 0.49
C ILE A 105 -14.67 -17.91 -0.85
N LEU A 106 -13.59 -17.28 -1.31
CA LEU A 106 -12.80 -17.70 -2.44
C LEU A 106 -11.96 -18.92 -2.06
N SER A 107 -11.89 -19.91 -2.94
CA SER A 107 -10.96 -21.03 -2.81
C SER A 107 -10.03 -21.15 -4.01
N TRP A 108 -8.93 -21.87 -3.83
CA TRP A 108 -8.05 -22.33 -4.89
C TRP A 108 -7.67 -23.78 -4.59
N ASN A 109 -7.89 -24.71 -5.54
CA ASN A 109 -7.62 -26.14 -5.38
C ASN A 109 -8.22 -26.71 -4.07
N GLY A 110 -9.44 -26.29 -3.75
CA GLY A 110 -10.16 -26.71 -2.54
C GLY A 110 -9.70 -26.08 -1.22
N LYS A 111 -8.66 -25.22 -1.22
CA LYS A 111 -8.22 -24.49 -0.03
C LYS A 111 -8.91 -23.13 0.05
N PRO A 112 -9.56 -22.76 1.18
CA PRO A 112 -10.14 -21.44 1.34
C PRO A 112 -9.04 -20.38 1.45
N LEU A 113 -9.15 -19.31 0.67
CA LEU A 113 -8.24 -18.16 0.67
C LEU A 113 -8.77 -17.02 1.57
N GLY A 114 -10.08 -16.82 1.60
CA GLY A 114 -10.74 -15.76 2.38
C GLY A 114 -11.88 -15.10 1.61
N ASP A 115 -12.34 -13.93 2.07
CA ASP A 115 -13.39 -13.19 1.37
C ASP A 115 -12.95 -12.79 -0.04
N TRP A 116 -13.70 -13.21 -1.06
CA TRP A 116 -13.35 -13.02 -2.47
C TRP A 116 -13.11 -11.55 -2.85
N THR A 117 -13.74 -10.62 -2.12
CA THR A 117 -13.61 -9.19 -2.39
C THR A 117 -12.25 -8.60 -1.99
N ARG A 118 -11.43 -9.36 -1.23
CA ARG A 118 -10.04 -9.02 -0.94
C ARG A 118 -9.05 -9.45 -2.02
N PHE A 119 -9.49 -10.24 -3.00
CA PHE A 119 -8.63 -10.88 -4.00
C PHE A 119 -9.01 -10.52 -5.44
N ASN A 120 -9.71 -9.40 -5.65
CA ASN A 120 -10.17 -8.97 -6.96
C ASN A 120 -10.04 -7.45 -7.15
N GLY A 121 -10.24 -6.98 -8.38
CA GLY A 121 -10.32 -5.55 -8.68
C GLY A 121 -9.07 -4.78 -8.22
N ALA A 122 -9.28 -3.68 -7.51
CA ALA A 122 -8.18 -2.89 -6.94
C ALA A 122 -7.35 -3.67 -5.91
N ASN A 123 -7.91 -4.67 -5.24
CA ASN A 123 -7.24 -5.39 -4.15
C ASN A 123 -6.20 -6.39 -4.62
N ILE A 124 -6.01 -6.54 -5.94
CA ILE A 124 -4.93 -7.37 -6.49
C ILE A 124 -3.57 -6.73 -6.21
N PHE A 125 -3.41 -5.42 -6.47
CA PHE A 125 -2.20 -4.66 -6.11
C PHE A 125 -2.42 -3.98 -4.78
N ARG A 126 -2.17 -4.70 -3.68
CA ARG A 126 -2.41 -4.21 -2.31
C ARG A 126 -1.20 -4.28 -1.40
N HIS A 127 -0.15 -4.99 -1.81
CA HIS A 127 1.04 -5.14 -0.98
C HIS A 127 1.96 -3.94 -1.17
N ILE A 128 2.11 -3.19 -0.10
CA ILE A 128 2.98 -2.03 -0.01
C ILE A 128 4.33 -2.53 0.50
N ILE A 129 5.40 -2.24 -0.24
CA ILE A 129 6.76 -2.60 0.17
C ILE A 129 7.47 -1.33 0.59
N GLY A 130 7.94 -1.31 1.85
CA GLY A 130 8.84 -0.28 2.35
C GLY A 130 8.28 1.14 2.30
N GLU A 131 7.01 1.34 2.65
CA GLU A 131 6.51 2.69 2.95
C GLU A 131 7.30 3.24 4.11
N GLY A 132 8.02 4.34 3.91
CA GLY A 132 8.89 4.80 4.96
C GLY A 132 9.32 6.24 4.83
N ARG A 133 9.71 6.77 5.99
CA ARG A 133 10.19 8.14 6.16
C ARG A 133 11.32 8.17 7.16
N GLN A 134 12.01 9.30 7.24
CA GLN A 134 12.88 9.56 8.38
C GLN A 134 12.04 9.54 9.66
N ILE A 135 12.58 8.92 10.71
CA ILE A 135 11.88 8.84 12.00
C ILE A 135 11.63 10.27 12.52
N PRO A 136 10.36 10.67 12.78
CA PRO A 136 10.04 12.02 13.20
C PRO A 136 10.50 12.29 14.64
N ALA A 137 10.47 13.55 15.06
CA ALA A 137 10.75 13.92 16.44
C ALA A 137 9.76 13.21 17.41
N PRO A 138 10.25 12.70 18.55
CA PRO A 138 9.39 12.02 19.51
C PRO A 138 8.41 13.01 20.16
N ARG A 139 7.19 12.53 20.43
CA ARG A 139 6.13 13.29 21.09
C ARG A 139 5.34 12.39 22.03
N THR A 140 4.59 13.02 22.92
CA THR A 140 3.58 12.32 23.72
C THR A 140 2.41 11.94 22.83
N VAL A 141 1.98 10.68 22.92
CA VAL A 141 0.80 10.13 22.26
C VAL A 141 -0.14 9.64 23.35
N GLY A 142 -1.36 10.17 23.36
CA GLY A 142 -2.28 9.94 24.47
C GLY A 142 -1.77 10.55 25.78
N SER A 143 -2.03 9.89 26.91
CA SER A 143 -1.64 10.43 28.23
C SER A 143 -0.31 9.87 28.76
N THR A 144 0.12 8.69 28.30
CA THR A 144 1.26 7.96 28.88
C THR A 144 2.31 7.51 27.88
N LEU A 145 1.98 7.42 26.58
CA LEU A 145 2.94 6.93 25.58
C LEU A 145 3.83 8.08 25.09
N TYR A 146 5.11 7.79 24.89
CA TYR A 146 6.08 8.74 24.35
C TYR A 146 6.96 8.05 23.31
N GLY A 147 7.11 8.67 22.13
CA GLY A 147 7.92 8.14 21.04
C GLY A 147 7.64 8.83 19.71
N SER A 148 8.24 8.33 18.64
CA SER A 148 8.10 8.89 17.29
C SER A 148 6.93 8.23 16.57
N MET A 149 5.79 8.93 16.51
CA MET A 149 4.55 8.39 15.94
C MET A 149 4.57 8.41 14.42
N VAL A 150 4.18 7.30 13.80
CA VAL A 150 4.03 7.14 12.36
C VAL A 150 2.65 6.59 12.07
N LEU A 151 1.91 7.31 11.22
CA LEU A 151 0.65 6.85 10.63
C LEU A 151 0.92 6.48 9.17
N LEU A 152 0.58 5.25 8.79
CA LEU A 152 0.80 4.78 7.42
C LEU A 152 -0.04 5.57 6.40
N ASN A 153 0.53 5.77 5.21
CA ASN A 153 0.00 6.54 4.11
C ASN A 153 -0.94 5.76 3.21
N PHE A 154 -0.99 4.44 3.29
CA PHE A 154 -2.06 3.64 2.68
C PHE A 154 -2.74 2.83 3.79
N GLY A 155 -4.07 2.83 3.84
CA GLY A 155 -4.78 2.12 4.90
C GLY A 155 -6.29 2.28 4.80
N PRO A 156 -7.09 1.41 5.44
CA PRO A 156 -6.72 0.44 6.50
C PRO A 156 -5.77 -0.69 6.11
N VAL A 157 -5.07 -1.26 7.09
CA VAL A 157 -4.08 -2.32 6.95
C VAL A 157 -4.73 -3.70 7.19
N ASP A 158 -4.48 -4.66 6.30
CA ASP A 158 -4.76 -6.09 6.52
C ASP A 158 -3.64 -6.65 7.40
N PHE A 159 -3.77 -6.50 8.73
CA PHE A 159 -2.71 -6.93 9.62
C PHE A 159 -2.57 -8.46 9.61
N ASN A 160 -1.48 -8.93 9.03
CA ASN A 160 -1.02 -10.30 9.08
C ASN A 160 0.47 -10.28 9.45
N ALA A 161 0.84 -10.98 10.52
CA ALA A 161 2.22 -11.01 11.01
C ALA A 161 3.23 -11.50 9.95
N ASN A 162 2.77 -12.25 8.94
CA ASN A 162 3.62 -12.75 7.85
C ASN A 162 3.84 -11.73 6.73
N THR A 163 2.99 -10.71 6.58
CA THR A 163 3.12 -9.68 5.54
C THR A 163 3.45 -8.30 6.09
N PHE A 164 3.33 -8.12 7.42
CA PHE A 164 3.73 -6.92 8.13
C PHE A 164 5.20 -6.98 8.53
N ALA A 165 6.00 -6.05 8.02
CA ALA A 165 7.42 -5.94 8.33
C ALA A 165 7.79 -4.49 8.63
N ALA A 166 8.50 -4.24 9.74
CA ALA A 166 9.04 -2.91 10.06
C ALA A 166 10.57 -3.00 10.14
N TYR A 167 11.28 -2.25 9.30
CA TYR A 167 12.73 -2.33 9.18
C TYR A 167 13.39 -1.00 8.84
N GLY A 168 14.69 -0.92 9.09
CA GLY A 168 15.54 0.25 8.85
C GLY A 168 16.03 0.37 7.41
N ASN A 169 17.14 1.09 7.24
CA ASN A 169 17.82 1.24 5.95
C ASN A 169 18.47 -0.09 5.50
N ASP A 170 18.81 -0.14 4.21
CA ASP A 170 19.51 -1.28 3.61
C ASP A 170 20.95 -1.37 4.16
N MET A 171 21.37 -2.56 4.54
CA MET A 171 22.72 -2.82 5.01
C MET A 171 23.70 -2.91 3.84
N THR A 172 24.97 -2.57 4.08
CA THR A 172 26.03 -2.66 3.08
C THR A 172 26.55 -4.10 2.99
N ALA A 173 26.52 -4.66 1.78
CA ALA A 173 27.02 -5.99 1.51
C ALA A 173 28.56 -6.02 1.42
N ARG A 174 29.17 -7.05 2.02
CA ARG A 174 30.60 -7.39 1.92
C ARG A 174 30.72 -8.82 1.38
N MET A 175 31.61 -9.04 0.42
CA MET A 175 31.82 -10.38 -0.12
C MET A 175 32.86 -11.14 0.71
N GLY A 176 32.60 -12.42 0.98
CA GLY A 176 33.55 -13.31 1.63
C GLY A 176 33.30 -13.58 3.11
N VAL A 177 34.30 -14.17 3.77
CA VAL A 177 34.26 -14.46 5.20
C VAL A 177 34.76 -13.24 5.97
N PRO A 178 34.05 -12.75 7.01
CA PRO A 178 34.56 -11.66 7.83
C PRO A 178 35.87 -12.10 8.49
N LEU A 179 36.94 -11.35 8.25
CA LEU A 179 38.25 -11.57 8.85
C LEU A 179 38.27 -10.97 10.27
N ASP A 180 39.18 -11.44 11.11
CA ASP A 180 39.40 -10.89 12.46
C ASP A 180 39.95 -9.45 12.42
N THR A 181 40.40 -8.97 11.25
CA THR A 181 40.84 -7.58 11.05
C THR A 181 39.74 -6.68 10.50
N ASP A 182 38.61 -7.24 10.10
CA ASP A 182 37.53 -6.46 9.48
C ASP A 182 36.81 -5.63 10.56
N ARG A 183 36.64 -4.34 10.29
CA ARG A 183 35.72 -3.50 11.08
C ARG A 183 34.30 -3.96 10.81
N LYS A 184 33.72 -4.74 11.73
CA LYS A 184 32.34 -5.24 11.66
C LYS A 184 31.38 -4.16 12.12
N GLY A 185 30.79 -3.42 11.17
CA GLY A 185 29.77 -2.40 11.43
C GLY A 185 28.39 -3.01 11.76
N GLU A 186 27.52 -2.26 12.45
CA GLU A 186 26.12 -2.68 12.69
C GLU A 186 25.27 -2.68 11.42
N ASP A 187 25.70 -1.92 10.41
CA ASP A 187 24.98 -1.70 9.16
C ASP A 187 25.58 -2.50 7.99
N GLU A 188 26.42 -3.51 8.27
CA GLU A 188 27.11 -4.31 7.26
C GLU A 188 26.79 -5.82 7.41
N PHE A 189 26.75 -6.53 6.28
CA PHE A 189 26.58 -7.99 6.27
C PHE A 189 27.53 -8.65 5.28
N PHE A 190 27.89 -9.91 5.53
CA PHE A 190 28.84 -10.65 4.69
C PHE A 190 28.14 -11.78 3.94
N ILE A 191 28.54 -12.03 2.69
CA ILE A 191 27.99 -13.08 1.84
C ILE A 191 29.03 -14.18 1.62
N GLN A 192 28.67 -15.42 1.94
CA GLN A 192 29.51 -16.61 1.78
C GLN A 192 28.87 -17.60 0.81
N ASN A 193 29.71 -18.38 0.11
CA ASN A 193 29.29 -19.45 -0.80
C ASN A 193 28.33 -18.95 -1.90
N GLN A 194 28.65 -17.80 -2.50
CA GLN A 194 27.77 -17.01 -3.38
C GLN A 194 27.27 -17.75 -4.64
N GLU A 195 27.99 -18.79 -5.09
CA GLU A 195 27.67 -19.59 -6.28
C GLU A 195 27.06 -20.96 -5.92
N SER A 196 26.75 -21.19 -4.65
CA SER A 196 26.30 -22.48 -4.13
C SER A 196 24.89 -22.38 -3.52
N PRO A 197 24.10 -23.46 -3.55
CA PRO A 197 22.85 -23.54 -2.78
C PRO A 197 23.08 -23.42 -1.26
N ALA A 198 24.33 -23.54 -0.79
CA ALA A 198 24.74 -23.31 0.60
C ALA A 198 25.10 -21.83 0.90
N VAL A 199 24.62 -20.89 0.09
CA VAL A 199 24.81 -19.44 0.33
C VAL A 199 24.34 -19.06 1.73
N THR A 200 25.24 -18.39 2.46
CA THR A 200 25.03 -18.00 3.85
C THR A 200 25.31 -16.52 3.99
N ILE A 201 24.38 -15.79 4.60
CA ILE A 201 24.61 -14.41 5.01
C ILE A 201 25.12 -14.41 6.45
N ARG A 202 26.05 -13.52 6.75
CA ARG A 202 26.47 -13.25 8.12
C ARG A 202 26.05 -11.85 8.52
N VAL A 203 25.31 -11.76 9.62
CA VAL A 203 24.79 -10.51 10.17
C VAL A 203 25.26 -10.29 11.61
N PRO A 204 25.33 -9.05 12.10
CA PRO A 204 25.75 -8.76 13.47
C PRO A 204 24.76 -9.32 14.51
N SER A 205 25.26 -10.03 15.54
CA SER A 205 24.45 -10.82 16.48
C SER A 205 24.50 -10.39 17.94
N GLY A 206 25.31 -9.40 18.29
CA GLY A 206 25.50 -8.94 19.66
C GLY A 206 25.37 -7.43 19.79
N PRO A 207 25.10 -6.90 20.99
CA PRO A 207 25.12 -5.46 21.21
C PRO A 207 26.50 -4.87 20.91
N LYS A 208 26.51 -3.65 20.40
CA LYS A 208 27.68 -2.79 20.52
C LYS A 208 27.98 -2.58 22.01
N LEU A 209 29.23 -2.80 22.43
CA LEU A 209 29.68 -2.36 23.74
C LEU A 209 29.47 -0.85 23.84
N LEU A 210 28.51 -0.42 24.66
CA LEU A 210 28.31 1.00 24.95
C LEU A 210 29.38 1.46 25.94
N PRO A 211 29.74 2.76 25.93
CA PRO A 211 30.59 3.34 26.97
C PRO A 211 30.02 3.02 28.36
N GLY A 212 30.83 2.42 29.23
CA GLY A 212 30.41 1.98 30.58
C GLY A 212 30.07 0.50 30.74
N GLY A 213 30.29 -0.34 29.71
CA GLY A 213 30.13 -1.80 29.82
C GLY A 213 28.67 -2.28 29.81
N ILE A 214 27.74 -1.41 29.41
CA ILE A 214 26.31 -1.74 29.30
C ILE A 214 26.10 -2.51 28.00
N THR A 215 25.62 -3.76 28.11
CA THR A 215 25.21 -4.59 26.97
C THR A 215 23.70 -4.48 26.75
N ASN A 216 23.26 -4.07 25.56
CA ASN A 216 21.85 -4.18 25.16
C ASN A 216 21.53 -5.61 24.71
N GLN A 217 20.84 -6.36 25.56
CA GLN A 217 20.62 -7.79 25.40
C GLN A 217 19.33 -8.10 24.61
N SER A 218 19.11 -7.45 23.47
CA SER A 218 17.94 -7.70 22.61
C SER A 218 18.22 -8.75 21.54
N THR A 219 17.22 -9.59 21.28
CA THR A 219 17.21 -10.47 20.11
C THR A 219 17.05 -9.58 18.87
N ARG A 220 17.92 -9.74 17.86
CA ARG A 220 17.84 -8.93 16.65
C ARG A 220 16.99 -9.64 15.60
N VAL A 221 16.10 -8.93 14.94
CA VAL A 221 15.37 -9.44 13.76
C VAL A 221 15.98 -8.81 12.51
N TYR A 222 16.18 -9.60 11.47
CA TYR A 222 16.61 -9.13 10.16
C TYR A 222 15.61 -9.53 9.09
N TYR A 223 15.46 -8.67 8.09
CA TYR A 223 14.62 -8.90 6.91
C TYR A 223 15.48 -9.03 5.66
N VAL A 224 15.24 -10.07 4.87
CA VAL A 224 15.99 -10.39 3.65
C VAL A 224 15.05 -10.43 2.46
N SER A 225 15.45 -9.77 1.38
CA SER A 225 14.79 -9.89 0.06
C SER A 225 15.80 -10.35 -0.97
N PHE A 226 15.39 -11.26 -1.86
CA PHE A 226 16.19 -11.74 -2.97
C PHE A 226 15.36 -12.53 -3.99
N SER A 227 15.86 -12.59 -5.22
CA SER A 227 15.41 -13.49 -6.26
C SER A 227 16.30 -14.72 -6.31
N ALA A 228 15.71 -15.90 -6.46
CA ALA A 228 16.43 -17.17 -6.49
C ALA A 228 15.93 -18.10 -7.60
N TYR A 229 16.84 -18.92 -8.11
CA TYR A 229 16.52 -20.06 -8.95
C TYR A 229 16.32 -21.30 -8.08
N MET A 230 15.20 -21.96 -8.29
CA MET A 230 14.79 -23.15 -7.54
C MET A 230 15.20 -24.41 -8.30
N SER A 231 15.38 -25.52 -7.58
CA SER A 231 15.76 -26.81 -8.21
C SER A 231 14.69 -27.37 -9.15
N ASP A 232 13.44 -26.88 -9.07
CA ASP A 232 12.36 -27.19 -10.03
C ASP A 232 12.48 -26.41 -11.35
N GLY A 233 13.53 -25.60 -11.51
CA GLY A 233 13.78 -24.75 -12.68
C GLY A 233 13.00 -23.44 -12.67
N THR A 234 12.16 -23.19 -11.66
CA THR A 234 11.42 -21.93 -11.51
C THR A 234 12.28 -20.85 -10.88
N LYS A 235 12.04 -19.59 -11.27
CA LYS A 235 12.59 -18.42 -10.59
C LYS A 235 11.52 -17.87 -9.64
N ARG A 236 11.91 -17.55 -8.40
CA ARG A 236 11.01 -17.01 -7.38
C ARG A 236 11.61 -15.77 -6.72
N ASP A 237 10.75 -14.81 -6.42
CA ASP A 237 11.12 -13.59 -5.71
C ASP A 237 10.62 -13.69 -4.27
N PHE A 238 11.55 -13.56 -3.32
CA PHE A 238 11.28 -13.56 -1.90
C PHE A 238 11.45 -12.14 -1.37
N VAL A 239 10.44 -11.64 -0.68
CA VAL A 239 10.41 -10.27 -0.15
C VAL A 239 10.19 -10.35 1.36
N ASP A 240 11.01 -9.60 2.10
CA ASP A 240 10.90 -9.39 3.54
C ASP A 240 10.82 -10.69 4.36
N LEU A 241 11.60 -11.71 3.97
CA LEU A 241 11.77 -12.91 4.79
C LEU A 241 12.49 -12.56 6.08
N SER A 242 11.87 -12.84 7.22
CA SER A 242 12.43 -12.52 8.53
C SER A 242 13.20 -13.69 9.14
N PHE A 243 14.25 -13.39 9.90
CA PHE A 243 14.85 -14.34 10.85
C PHE A 243 15.33 -13.63 12.11
N SER A 244 15.28 -14.36 13.21
CA SER A 244 15.77 -13.87 14.51
C SER A 244 17.18 -14.36 14.77
N VAL A 245 18.03 -13.45 15.21
CA VAL A 245 19.41 -13.70 15.57
C VAL A 245 19.50 -13.73 17.09
N PRO A 246 19.91 -14.87 17.68
CA PRO A 246 20.03 -14.99 19.12
C PRO A 246 21.10 -14.04 19.64
N GLN A 247 20.90 -13.60 20.87
CA GLN A 247 21.89 -12.83 21.60
C GLN A 247 23.23 -13.57 21.65
N SER A 248 24.30 -12.83 21.42
CA SER A 248 25.67 -13.31 21.61
C SER A 248 26.48 -12.29 22.40
N ASP A 249 27.34 -12.77 23.27
CA ASP A 249 28.24 -11.92 24.04
C ASP A 249 29.22 -11.20 23.10
N PRO A 250 29.54 -9.92 23.38
CA PRO A 250 30.55 -9.21 22.62
C PRO A 250 31.89 -9.94 22.68
N LEU A 251 32.63 -9.93 21.57
CA LEU A 251 33.92 -10.60 21.51
C LEU A 251 34.93 -9.89 22.45
N PRO A 252 35.93 -10.58 23.02
CA PRO A 252 36.88 -10.00 23.98
C PRO A 252 37.68 -8.79 23.45
N ASN A 253 37.80 -8.66 22.13
CA ASN A 253 38.42 -7.55 21.42
C ASN A 253 37.47 -6.36 21.16
N GLY A 254 36.22 -6.44 21.63
CA GLY A 254 35.19 -5.43 21.42
C GLY A 254 34.55 -5.45 20.02
N GLU A 255 34.85 -6.46 19.21
CA GLU A 255 34.19 -6.66 17.91
C GLU A 255 32.78 -7.23 18.05
N GLN A 256 31.95 -6.95 17.04
CA GLN A 256 30.61 -7.51 16.99
C GLN A 256 30.67 -9.00 16.57
N PRO A 257 30.04 -9.90 17.34
CA PRO A 257 29.86 -11.28 16.90
C PRO A 257 28.95 -11.30 15.67
N MET A 258 29.19 -12.29 14.79
CA MET A 258 28.48 -12.45 13.52
C MET A 258 27.74 -13.78 13.51
N TYR A 259 26.43 -13.76 13.28
CA TYR A 259 25.60 -14.94 13.13
C TYR A 259 25.46 -15.32 11.66
N GLY A 260 25.70 -16.59 11.34
CA GLY A 260 25.52 -17.13 9.98
C GLY A 260 24.12 -17.68 9.79
N GLN A 261 23.38 -17.13 8.82
CA GLN A 261 22.07 -17.60 8.40
C GLN A 261 22.14 -18.17 6.98
N PRO A 262 21.97 -19.49 6.79
CA PRO A 262 21.80 -20.08 5.47
C PRO A 262 20.52 -19.57 4.82
N LEU A 263 20.58 -19.07 3.58
CA LEU A 263 19.39 -18.54 2.90
C LEU A 263 18.42 -19.65 2.51
N ALA A 264 18.91 -20.85 2.22
CA ALA A 264 18.07 -22.02 1.95
C ALA A 264 17.10 -22.32 3.11
N GLY A 265 17.49 -22.01 4.35
CA GLY A 265 16.64 -22.18 5.53
C GLY A 265 15.56 -21.12 5.71
N LEU A 266 15.60 -20.02 4.95
CA LEU A 266 14.59 -18.96 4.99
C LEU A 266 13.47 -19.17 3.97
N ILE A 267 13.70 -20.03 2.97
CA ILE A 267 12.75 -20.21 1.88
C ILE A 267 11.57 -21.06 2.37
N PRO A 268 10.33 -20.55 2.27
CA PRO A 268 9.15 -21.24 2.78
C PRO A 268 8.78 -22.49 1.98
N SER A 269 9.19 -22.58 0.71
CA SER A 269 8.95 -23.78 -0.12
C SER A 269 9.93 -23.92 -1.28
N GLY A 270 10.27 -25.18 -1.58
CA GLY A 270 11.20 -25.56 -2.65
C GLY A 270 12.66 -25.61 -2.20
N THR A 271 13.52 -26.09 -3.08
CA THR A 271 14.97 -26.21 -2.83
C THR A 271 15.71 -25.12 -3.60
N LEU A 272 16.56 -24.37 -2.91
CA LEU A 272 17.43 -23.37 -3.52
C LEU A 272 18.45 -24.05 -4.44
N ALA A 273 18.54 -23.60 -5.69
CA ALA A 273 19.62 -24.01 -6.60
C ALA A 273 20.72 -22.95 -6.64
N SER A 274 20.34 -21.69 -6.88
CA SER A 274 21.28 -20.56 -6.89
C SER A 274 20.56 -19.24 -6.58
N LEU A 275 21.34 -18.22 -6.22
CA LEU A 275 20.87 -16.89 -5.87
C LEU A 275 21.21 -15.89 -6.98
N ASP A 276 20.28 -14.97 -7.26
CA ASP A 276 20.58 -13.78 -8.07
C ASP A 276 21.17 -12.70 -7.15
N LEU A 277 22.50 -12.72 -6.97
CA LEU A 277 23.21 -11.90 -5.97
C LEU A 277 22.91 -10.40 -6.07
N GLY A 278 22.64 -9.89 -7.27
CA GLY A 278 22.31 -8.48 -7.49
C GLY A 278 21.00 -8.03 -6.84
N THR A 279 20.18 -8.97 -6.38
CA THR A 279 18.90 -8.70 -5.72
C THR A 279 18.95 -8.85 -4.21
N LEU A 280 20.04 -9.38 -3.65
CA LEU A 280 20.12 -9.67 -2.23
C LEU A 280 20.19 -8.38 -1.42
N ARG A 281 19.23 -8.21 -0.53
CA ARG A 281 19.17 -7.10 0.44
C ARG A 281 18.93 -7.63 1.83
N VAL A 282 19.67 -7.08 2.78
CA VAL A 282 19.50 -7.36 4.22
C VAL A 282 19.23 -6.05 4.92
N ARG A 283 18.24 -6.04 5.82
CA ARG A 283 17.84 -4.87 6.61
C ARG A 283 17.66 -5.29 8.06
N ARG A 284 18.02 -4.41 9.00
CA ARG A 284 17.73 -4.61 10.43
C ARG A 284 16.26 -4.29 10.70
N GLY A 285 15.55 -5.24 11.29
CA GLY A 285 14.16 -5.09 11.72
C GLY A 285 14.03 -4.28 12.99
N PHE A 286 12.90 -3.58 13.15
CA PHE A 286 12.49 -3.05 14.43
C PHE A 286 11.80 -4.16 15.22
N GLU A 287 12.20 -4.34 16.48
CA GLU A 287 11.60 -5.33 17.37
C GLU A 287 10.23 -4.82 17.89
N PRO A 288 9.15 -5.61 17.76
CA PRO A 288 7.86 -5.24 18.32
C PRO A 288 7.91 -5.37 19.85
N ILE A 289 7.51 -4.31 20.55
CA ILE A 289 7.31 -4.34 22.00
C ILE A 289 5.82 -4.14 22.34
N PRO A 290 5.32 -4.71 23.45
CA PRO A 290 3.95 -4.47 23.89
C PRO A 290 3.66 -2.97 24.06
N VAL A 291 2.42 -2.54 23.81
CA VAL A 291 2.01 -1.12 23.91
C VAL A 291 2.36 -0.52 25.28
N ASN A 292 2.13 -1.27 26.35
CA ASN A 292 2.47 -0.86 27.73
C ASN A 292 3.89 -1.27 28.18
N GLY A 293 4.69 -1.85 27.27
CA GLY A 293 6.07 -2.22 27.53
C GLY A 293 6.98 -0.99 27.65
N ASN A 294 8.03 -1.09 28.47
CA ASN A 294 9.03 -0.03 28.56
C ASN A 294 9.96 -0.07 27.35
N TRP A 295 10.39 1.11 26.90
CA TRP A 295 11.48 1.21 25.94
C TRP A 295 12.77 0.68 26.56
N GLN A 296 13.51 -0.12 25.82
CA GLN A 296 14.86 -0.49 26.23
C GLN A 296 15.79 0.73 26.11
N ALA A 297 16.66 0.89 27.10
CA ALA A 297 17.62 2.00 27.11
C ALA A 297 18.54 1.89 25.89
N TYR A 298 18.78 2.99 25.18
CA TYR A 298 19.69 3.06 24.03
C TYR A 298 19.38 2.12 22.84
N GLU A 299 18.21 1.45 22.79
CA GLU A 299 17.82 0.63 21.64
C GLU A 299 16.96 1.45 20.66
N PRO A 300 17.48 1.79 19.46
CA PRO A 300 16.72 2.51 18.45
C PRO A 300 15.80 1.61 17.61
N TYR A 301 16.08 0.31 17.49
CA TYR A 301 15.30 -0.61 16.65
C TYR A 301 14.19 -1.31 17.43
N SER A 302 13.29 -0.51 18.05
CA SER A 302 12.06 -1.04 18.65
C SER A 302 10.85 -0.17 18.33
N TYR A 303 9.68 -0.81 18.26
CA TYR A 303 8.41 -0.12 17.98
C TYR A 303 7.24 -0.74 18.75
N LYS A 304 6.22 0.08 19.01
CA LYS A 304 4.91 -0.34 19.52
C LYS A 304 3.90 -0.24 18.39
N LEU A 305 3.12 -1.29 18.17
CA LEU A 305 1.97 -1.26 17.27
C LEU A 305 0.75 -0.78 18.06
N LEU A 306 0.37 0.49 17.89
CA LEU A 306 -0.72 1.08 18.66
C LEU A 306 -2.09 0.70 18.09
N ASN A 307 -2.22 0.71 16.76
CA ASN A 307 -3.42 0.26 16.08
C ASN A 307 -3.05 -0.50 14.79
N PRO A 308 -3.20 -1.84 14.76
CA PRO A 308 -2.84 -2.64 13.60
C PRO A 308 -3.74 -2.38 12.38
N GLY A 309 -5.04 -2.06 12.58
CA GLY A 309 -5.98 -1.85 11.47
C GLY A 309 -5.84 -0.46 10.82
N LEU A 310 -5.53 0.57 11.61
CA LEU A 310 -5.31 1.93 11.12
C LEU A 310 -3.86 2.21 10.69
N GLY A 311 -2.93 1.29 10.99
CA GLY A 311 -1.52 1.47 10.69
C GLY A 311 -0.87 2.55 11.54
N VAL A 312 -1.13 2.55 12.86
CA VAL A 312 -0.53 3.49 13.82
C VAL A 312 0.61 2.81 14.56
N LEU A 313 1.83 3.29 14.34
CA LEU A 313 3.04 2.82 14.99
C LEU A 313 3.66 3.92 15.85
N LEU A 314 4.33 3.52 16.91
CA LEU A 314 5.16 4.39 17.73
C LEU A 314 6.57 3.80 17.79
N PHE A 315 7.56 4.53 17.28
CA PHE A 315 8.95 4.11 17.33
C PHE A 315 9.65 4.61 18.60
N SER A 316 10.68 3.87 19.02
CA SER A 316 11.51 4.24 20.16
C SER A 316 12.02 5.68 20.03
N PRO A 317 11.94 6.50 21.10
CA PRO A 317 12.47 7.86 21.07
C PRO A 317 13.99 7.89 20.82
N ASN A 318 14.70 6.79 21.11
CA ASN A 318 16.14 6.66 20.85
C ASN A 318 16.47 6.54 19.36
N ALA A 319 15.49 6.23 18.51
CA ALA A 319 15.66 6.09 17.07
C ALA A 319 15.76 7.44 16.36
N PHE A 320 15.17 8.50 16.93
CA PHE A 320 15.27 9.85 16.42
C PHE A 320 16.72 10.37 16.47
N GLY A 321 17.18 10.98 15.38
CA GLY A 321 18.53 11.52 15.27
C GLY A 321 19.65 10.48 15.11
N GLN A 322 19.29 9.20 14.99
CA GLN A 322 20.26 8.14 14.66
C GLN A 322 20.63 8.19 13.19
N PHE A 323 21.83 7.69 12.91
CA PHE A 323 22.37 7.62 11.57
C PHE A 323 23.01 6.26 11.34
N VAL A 324 22.83 5.75 10.14
CA VAL A 324 23.37 4.48 9.65
C VAL A 324 24.33 4.73 8.51
N SER A 325 25.30 3.84 8.36
CA SER A 325 26.24 3.89 7.24
C SER A 325 25.65 3.18 6.04
N GLY A 326 25.36 3.93 4.98
CA GLY A 326 24.91 3.41 3.69
C GLY A 326 26.01 3.46 2.63
N PRO A 327 25.75 2.90 1.43
CA PRO A 327 26.67 2.93 0.29
C PRO A 327 27.07 4.35 -0.15
N GLY A 328 26.21 5.36 0.09
CA GLY A 328 26.44 6.78 -0.21
C GLY A 328 26.96 7.61 0.95
N GLY A 329 27.30 6.98 2.09
CA GLY A 329 27.73 7.66 3.30
C GLY A 329 26.70 7.58 4.43
N ARG A 330 26.70 8.57 5.32
CA ARG A 330 25.92 8.54 6.55
C ARG A 330 24.49 9.04 6.29
N GLU A 331 23.50 8.17 6.45
CA GLU A 331 22.08 8.46 6.23
C GLU A 331 21.32 8.47 7.56
N PRO A 332 20.27 9.29 7.72
CA PRO A 332 19.42 9.22 8.89
C PRO A 332 18.69 7.86 8.94
N LEU A 333 18.45 7.36 10.15
CA LEU A 333 17.65 6.15 10.35
C LEU A 333 16.23 6.39 9.85
N ARG A 334 15.81 5.57 8.89
CA ARG A 334 14.45 5.57 8.33
C ARG A 334 13.65 4.40 8.92
N ALA A 335 12.36 4.62 9.13
CA ALA A 335 11.42 3.54 9.39
C ALA A 335 10.71 3.20 8.08
N ARG A 336 10.89 1.97 7.60
CA ARG A 336 10.20 1.43 6.42
C ARG A 336 9.28 0.30 6.86
N ILE A 337 8.06 0.29 6.34
CA ILE A 337 7.00 -0.63 6.71
C ILE A 337 6.45 -1.27 5.43
N SER A 338 6.48 -2.60 5.36
CA SER A 338 5.78 -3.38 4.36
C SER A 338 4.51 -3.98 4.97
N TYR A 339 3.41 -3.98 4.21
CA TYR A 339 2.10 -4.43 4.68
C TYR A 339 1.10 -4.56 3.53
N ASP A 340 -0.02 -5.23 3.78
CA ASP A 340 -1.13 -5.28 2.83
C ASP A 340 -2.20 -4.23 3.15
N VAL A 341 -2.70 -3.54 2.14
CA VAL A 341 -3.92 -2.72 2.28
C VAL A 341 -5.12 -3.64 2.40
N TYR A 342 -5.98 -3.40 3.40
CA TYR A 342 -7.16 -4.21 3.67
C TYR A 342 -8.13 -4.23 2.49
N ASP A 343 -8.52 -3.04 2.02
CA ASP A 343 -9.44 -2.88 0.90
C ASP A 343 -9.34 -1.46 0.32
N TRP A 344 -8.93 -1.33 -0.94
CA TRP A 344 -8.87 -0.04 -1.64
C TRP A 344 -10.24 0.60 -1.89
N ARG A 345 -11.34 -0.12 -1.66
CA ARG A 345 -12.70 0.43 -1.67
C ARG A 345 -13.05 1.23 -0.40
N ILE A 346 -12.19 1.18 0.62
CA ILE A 346 -12.26 2.09 1.74
C ILE A 346 -11.61 3.39 1.29
N LEU A 347 -12.46 4.34 0.91
CA LEU A 347 -12.06 5.66 0.53
C LEU A 347 -11.50 6.39 1.74
N ARG A 348 -10.50 7.21 1.48
CA ARG A 348 -9.87 8.06 2.47
C ARG A 348 -9.89 9.50 2.00
N GLU A 349 -10.30 10.38 2.90
CA GLU A 349 -10.18 11.83 2.72
C GLU A 349 -9.53 12.46 3.95
N GLU A 350 -8.54 13.34 3.70
CA GLU A 350 -7.85 14.09 4.76
C GLU A 350 -8.28 15.55 4.66
N PHE A 351 -8.74 16.13 5.78
CA PHE A 351 -9.23 17.51 5.83
C PHE A 351 -9.08 18.10 7.23
N ARG A 352 -9.43 19.38 7.38
CA ARG A 352 -9.54 20.07 8.66
C ARG A 352 -10.94 20.64 8.79
N PHE A 353 -11.52 20.57 9.99
CA PHE A 353 -12.81 21.20 10.24
C PHE A 353 -12.68 22.72 10.33
N PRO A 354 -13.63 23.49 9.76
CA PRO A 354 -13.67 24.93 9.92
C PRO A 354 -13.94 25.29 11.39
N VAL A 355 -13.44 26.45 11.83
CA VAL A 355 -13.67 26.98 13.18
C VAL A 355 -15.12 27.48 13.30
N GLY A 356 -15.85 27.06 14.34
CA GLY A 356 -17.20 27.55 14.64
C GLY A 356 -18.17 26.48 15.13
N GLN A 357 -19.30 26.89 15.72
CA GLN A 357 -20.24 26.03 16.48
C GLN A 357 -20.91 24.87 15.73
N GLN A 358 -20.73 24.74 14.41
CA GLN A 358 -21.15 23.57 13.63
C GLN A 358 -20.10 23.25 12.56
N ALA A 359 -19.10 22.47 12.96
CA ALA A 359 -18.09 21.95 12.06
C ALA A 359 -18.72 20.94 11.08
N GLN A 360 -18.83 21.33 9.81
CA GLN A 360 -19.33 20.49 8.72
C GLN A 360 -18.26 20.26 7.65
N HIS A 361 -18.28 19.08 7.05
CA HIS A 361 -17.42 18.73 5.92
C HIS A 361 -18.17 17.86 4.91
N GLN A 362 -18.03 18.18 3.63
CA GLN A 362 -18.66 17.46 2.53
C GLN A 362 -17.64 16.50 1.91
N LEU A 363 -17.89 15.20 2.03
CA LEU A 363 -17.05 14.17 1.42
C LEU A 363 -17.17 14.18 -0.12
N ALA A 364 -16.13 13.72 -0.81
CA ALA A 364 -16.10 13.67 -2.27
C ALA A 364 -17.14 12.70 -2.86
N VAL A 365 -17.49 11.63 -2.14
CA VAL A 365 -18.49 10.65 -2.57
C VAL A 365 -19.68 10.60 -1.62
N GLY A 366 -20.87 10.89 -2.16
CA GLY A 366 -22.14 10.57 -1.51
C GLY A 366 -22.55 9.11 -1.69
N SER A 367 -23.69 8.69 -1.14
CA SER A 367 -24.17 7.29 -1.20
C SER A 367 -23.22 6.29 -0.53
N ILE A 368 -22.86 6.60 0.72
CA ILE A 368 -22.05 5.77 1.60
C ILE A 368 -22.80 4.48 1.94
N LYS A 369 -22.06 3.38 2.07
CA LYS A 369 -22.55 2.08 2.55
C LYS A 369 -23.10 2.21 3.98
N VAL A 370 -24.10 1.38 4.30
CA VAL A 370 -24.78 1.38 5.60
C VAL A 370 -25.10 -0.04 6.02
N GLY A 371 -25.05 -0.28 7.34
CA GLY A 371 -25.35 -1.59 7.91
C GLY A 371 -26.78 -2.06 7.63
N GLY A 372 -26.97 -3.37 7.62
CA GLY A 372 -28.28 -4.01 7.42
C GLY A 372 -28.78 -4.04 5.96
N LEU A 373 -28.04 -3.44 5.02
CA LEU A 373 -28.34 -3.54 3.60
C LEU A 373 -27.51 -4.61 2.90
N SER A 374 -28.05 -5.15 1.82
CA SER A 374 -27.34 -6.04 0.92
C SER A 374 -26.28 -5.26 0.13
N GLY A 375 -25.09 -5.87 0.00
CA GLY A 375 -24.01 -5.43 -0.85
C GLY A 375 -24.23 -5.86 -2.30
N PHE A 376 -23.25 -5.54 -3.14
CA PHE A 376 -23.28 -5.79 -4.59
C PHE A 376 -23.26 -7.28 -4.98
N ASP A 377 -22.90 -8.18 -4.07
CA ASP A 377 -22.89 -9.63 -4.28
C ASP A 377 -24.06 -10.37 -3.60
N GLY A 378 -25.02 -9.61 -3.06
CA GLY A 378 -26.19 -10.13 -2.35
C GLY A 378 -25.97 -10.39 -0.86
N ARG A 379 -24.73 -10.41 -0.36
CA ARG A 379 -24.42 -10.60 1.06
C ARG A 379 -24.63 -9.30 1.85
N ASN A 380 -24.70 -9.36 3.18
CA ASN A 380 -24.77 -8.14 3.98
C ASN A 380 -23.49 -7.32 3.86
N GLN A 381 -23.62 -6.00 3.79
CA GLN A 381 -22.48 -5.09 3.78
C GLN A 381 -21.65 -5.30 5.06
N GLN A 382 -20.33 -5.36 4.88
CA GLN A 382 -19.37 -5.54 5.98
C GLN A 382 -18.80 -4.19 6.41
N PRO A 383 -18.68 -3.94 7.73
CA PRO A 383 -18.06 -2.71 8.22
C PRO A 383 -16.56 -2.67 7.88
N ILE A 384 -16.01 -1.47 7.93
CA ILE A 384 -14.59 -1.18 7.97
C ILE A 384 -14.01 -1.83 9.24
N PRO A 385 -12.96 -2.65 9.11
CA PRO A 385 -12.29 -3.20 10.28
C PRO A 385 -11.56 -2.07 11.01
N VAL A 386 -12.02 -1.73 12.20
CA VAL A 386 -11.25 -0.93 13.16
C VAL A 386 -10.81 -1.90 14.24
N VAL A 387 -9.53 -2.23 14.27
CA VAL A 387 -8.97 -3.05 15.36
C VAL A 387 -8.56 -2.09 16.46
N GLU A 388 -9.30 -2.10 17.56
CA GLU A 388 -9.08 -1.19 18.68
C GLU A 388 -7.95 -1.67 19.61
N GLY A 389 -7.36 -0.74 20.34
CA GLY A 389 -6.41 -1.04 21.41
C GLY A 389 -7.08 -1.76 22.59
N THR A 390 -6.28 -2.18 23.55
CA THR A 390 -6.58 -3.03 24.73
C THR A 390 -7.63 -2.52 25.75
N GLY A 391 -8.53 -1.62 25.36
CA GLY A 391 -9.67 -1.19 26.19
C GLY A 391 -10.74 -2.27 26.36
N SER A 392 -11.70 -2.03 27.27
CA SER A 392 -12.91 -2.86 27.42
C SER A 392 -13.70 -2.87 26.11
N GLN A 393 -13.50 -3.94 25.31
CA GLN A 393 -13.99 -4.05 23.93
C GLN A 393 -15.51 -3.83 23.77
N THR A 394 -16.29 -4.04 24.84
CA THR A 394 -17.75 -3.88 24.82
C THR A 394 -18.18 -2.41 24.79
N GLU A 395 -17.45 -1.51 25.44
CA GLU A 395 -17.84 -0.10 25.57
C GLU A 395 -17.40 0.71 24.34
N VAL A 396 -16.22 0.39 23.82
CA VAL A 396 -15.65 1.06 22.64
C VAL A 396 -16.39 0.66 21.36
N ALA A 397 -16.76 -0.62 21.21
CA ALA A 397 -17.58 -1.11 20.10
C ALA A 397 -18.99 -0.46 20.06
N ASN A 398 -19.55 -0.09 21.22
CA ASN A 398 -20.85 0.58 21.30
C ASN A 398 -20.77 2.06 20.91
N ALA A 399 -19.63 2.72 21.11
CA ALA A 399 -19.42 4.13 20.77
C ALA A 399 -19.06 4.39 19.28
N LEU A 400 -18.55 3.36 18.58
CA LEU A 400 -18.13 3.41 17.17
C LEU A 400 -19.13 2.73 16.21
N GLN A 401 -20.40 2.67 16.63
CA GLN A 401 -21.49 1.85 16.07
C GLN A 401 -21.71 1.86 14.56
N SER A 402 -21.30 2.90 13.80
CA SER A 402 -21.58 2.88 12.36
C SER A 402 -20.69 1.93 11.59
N GLY A 403 -19.44 1.65 11.99
CA GLY A 403 -18.51 0.74 11.30
C GLY A 403 -18.28 1.03 9.80
N PHE A 404 -19.04 1.91 9.16
CA PHE A 404 -19.01 2.27 7.73
C PHE A 404 -18.48 3.69 7.53
N PHE A 405 -18.14 4.37 8.62
CA PHE A 405 -17.41 5.63 8.66
C PHE A 405 -16.50 5.64 9.89
N VAL A 406 -15.28 6.13 9.73
CA VAL A 406 -14.30 6.26 10.82
C VAL A 406 -13.61 7.60 10.65
N LEU A 407 -13.47 8.36 11.72
CA LEU A 407 -12.77 9.65 11.71
C LEU A 407 -11.54 9.56 12.61
N VAL A 408 -10.36 9.55 12.00
CA VAL A 408 -9.07 9.41 12.68
C VAL A 408 -8.45 10.79 12.89
N ASP A 409 -7.97 11.07 14.09
CA ASP A 409 -7.16 12.23 14.42
C ASP A 409 -5.71 11.98 14.00
N MET A 410 -5.16 12.77 13.08
CA MET A 410 -3.82 12.53 12.54
C MET A 410 -2.69 12.90 13.51
N ASP A 411 -2.99 13.73 14.52
CA ASP A 411 -2.01 14.16 15.51
C ASP A 411 -1.81 13.11 16.62
N THR A 412 -2.85 12.39 17.00
CA THR A 412 -2.78 11.38 18.07
C THR A 412 -2.89 9.94 17.56
N GLY A 413 -3.36 9.74 16.32
CA GLY A 413 -3.72 8.42 15.80
C GLY A 413 -5.01 7.85 16.42
N GLY A 414 -5.70 8.62 17.27
CA GLY A 414 -6.96 8.23 17.88
C GLY A 414 -8.15 8.32 16.94
N VAL A 415 -9.30 7.79 17.36
CA VAL A 415 -10.56 7.79 16.61
C VAL A 415 -11.58 8.64 17.35
N TYR A 416 -12.20 9.60 16.66
CA TYR A 416 -13.30 10.35 17.26
C TYR A 416 -14.53 9.47 17.39
N MET A 417 -15.18 9.55 18.55
CA MET A 417 -16.36 8.75 18.87
C MET A 417 -17.59 9.29 18.14
N GLU A 418 -18.43 8.39 17.62
CA GLU A 418 -19.67 8.78 16.94
C GLU A 418 -20.81 9.08 17.92
N LYS A 419 -20.79 8.42 19.09
CA LYS A 419 -21.79 8.52 20.15
C LYS A 419 -21.15 8.62 21.53
N ASP A 420 -21.94 9.03 22.51
CA ASP A 420 -21.57 8.99 23.92
C ASP A 420 -21.22 7.57 24.40
N LYS A 421 -20.18 7.44 25.22
CA LYS A 421 -19.82 6.19 25.91
C LYS A 421 -20.84 5.82 26.99
N ASP A 422 -21.46 6.82 27.62
CA ASP A 422 -22.39 6.64 28.74
C ASP A 422 -23.85 6.50 28.25
N ALA A 423 -24.04 6.49 26.92
CA ALA A 423 -25.29 6.19 26.24
C ALA A 423 -25.69 4.72 26.45
N LEU A 424 -26.30 4.41 27.59
CA LEU A 424 -27.08 3.20 27.81
C LEU A 424 -28.16 3.05 26.73
N ALA A 425 -27.86 2.37 25.60
CA ALA A 425 -28.75 1.86 24.54
C ALA A 425 -29.89 2.75 23.98
N ASN A 426 -30.12 3.96 24.50
CA ASN A 426 -31.38 4.71 24.37
C ASN A 426 -31.20 6.23 24.27
N THR A 427 -29.98 6.77 24.22
CA THR A 427 -29.77 8.22 23.98
C THR A 427 -29.51 8.51 22.50
N THR A 428 -30.19 9.54 21.99
CA THR A 428 -30.10 10.09 20.62
C THR A 428 -28.87 11.00 20.42
N ASP A 429 -27.96 11.06 21.39
CA ASP A 429 -26.81 11.97 21.35
C ASP A 429 -25.69 11.42 20.48
N VAL A 430 -25.81 11.75 19.18
CA VAL A 430 -24.79 11.53 18.16
C VAL A 430 -23.86 12.75 18.12
N TYR A 431 -22.56 12.51 18.30
CA TYR A 431 -21.52 13.54 18.26
C TYR A 431 -21.07 13.80 16.83
N ILE A 432 -20.87 12.72 16.07
CA ILE A 432 -20.53 12.77 14.66
C ILE A 432 -21.65 12.12 13.88
N SER A 433 -22.38 12.94 13.14
CA SER A 433 -23.43 12.47 12.24
C SER A 433 -22.96 12.56 10.80
N VAL A 434 -23.27 11.51 10.01
CA VAL A 434 -22.95 11.48 8.59
C VAL A 434 -24.23 11.27 7.81
N ASN A 435 -24.62 12.27 7.02
CA ASN A 435 -25.67 12.09 6.01
C ASN A 435 -25.11 11.19 4.90
N LYS A 436 -25.38 9.90 4.98
CA LYS A 436 -24.82 8.88 4.07
C LYS A 436 -25.25 9.07 2.61
N SER A 437 -26.40 9.69 2.34
CA SER A 437 -26.86 9.97 0.97
C SER A 437 -26.02 11.06 0.31
N ASN A 438 -25.76 12.14 1.04
CA ASN A 438 -25.06 13.30 0.50
C ASN A 438 -23.56 13.29 0.80
N GLY A 439 -23.09 12.52 1.77
CA GLY A 439 -21.70 12.53 2.23
C GLY A 439 -21.37 13.70 3.18
N LEU A 440 -22.36 14.33 3.79
CA LEU A 440 -22.15 15.46 4.72
C LEU A 440 -21.85 14.95 6.12
N VAL A 441 -20.65 15.22 6.62
CA VAL A 441 -20.22 14.97 8.00
C VAL A 441 -20.53 16.23 8.82
N THR A 442 -21.19 16.06 9.97
CA THR A 442 -21.50 17.13 10.91
C THR A 442 -21.06 16.72 12.30
N VAL A 443 -20.24 17.56 12.92
CA VAL A 443 -19.83 17.41 14.32
C VAL A 443 -20.70 18.32 15.17
N ARG A 444 -21.33 17.73 16.19
CA ARG A 444 -22.08 18.45 17.22
C ARG A 444 -21.12 18.77 18.35
N ASP A 445 -21.09 20.04 18.74
CA ASP A 445 -20.32 20.50 19.89
C ASP A 445 -20.83 19.88 21.19
N LEU A 446 -19.94 19.17 21.89
CA LEU A 446 -20.24 18.50 23.15
C LEU A 446 -20.31 19.45 24.33
N ASP A 447 -19.53 20.52 24.28
CA ASP A 447 -19.44 21.49 25.36
C ASP A 447 -19.47 22.90 24.77
N PRO A 448 -20.68 23.42 24.48
CA PRO A 448 -20.85 24.75 23.93
C PRO A 448 -20.42 25.87 24.90
N SER A 449 -20.06 25.53 26.15
CA SER A 449 -19.50 26.48 27.10
C SER A 449 -17.98 26.68 26.93
N THR A 450 -17.30 25.73 26.30
CA THR A 450 -15.88 25.83 25.96
C THR A 450 -15.73 26.37 24.53
N PRO A 451 -14.86 27.37 24.27
CA PRO A 451 -14.67 27.87 22.91
C PRO A 451 -14.19 26.79 21.93
N GLY A 452 -14.90 26.68 20.80
CA GLY A 452 -14.61 25.76 19.70
C GLY A 452 -15.40 24.45 19.79
N THR A 453 -15.45 23.69 18.70
CA THR A 453 -16.22 22.43 18.66
C THR A 453 -15.50 21.34 19.46
N GLN A 454 -16.14 20.82 20.51
CA GLN A 454 -15.58 19.76 21.34
C GLN A 454 -16.10 18.38 20.91
N ALA A 455 -15.21 17.38 20.88
CA ALA A 455 -15.52 15.98 20.56
C ALA A 455 -14.75 15.02 21.47
N ASN A 456 -15.29 13.82 21.71
CA ASN A 456 -14.59 12.78 22.47
C ASN A 456 -13.67 11.98 21.54
N LEU A 457 -12.46 11.73 22.00
CA LEU A 457 -11.41 11.06 21.24
C LEU A 457 -10.97 9.78 21.95
N LEU A 458 -11.13 8.64 21.29
CA LEU A 458 -10.55 7.38 21.72
C LEU A 458 -9.09 7.31 21.26
N LEU A 459 -8.17 7.29 22.21
CA LEU A 459 -6.75 7.19 21.94
C LEU A 459 -6.33 5.75 21.63
N PRO A 460 -5.19 5.56 20.94
CA PRO A 460 -4.67 4.23 20.66
C PRO A 460 -4.29 3.41 21.91
N ASP A 461 -4.04 4.04 23.05
CA ASP A 461 -3.79 3.38 24.34
C ASP A 461 -5.09 2.87 25.02
N GLY A 462 -6.25 3.09 24.38
CA GLY A 462 -7.56 2.69 24.87
C GLY A 462 -8.20 3.71 25.80
N GLN A 463 -7.53 4.83 26.11
CA GLN A 463 -8.12 5.89 26.92
C GLN A 463 -9.05 6.77 26.09
N ILE A 464 -10.11 7.26 26.73
CA ILE A 464 -11.00 8.27 26.14
C ILE A 464 -10.60 9.63 26.68
N LEU A 465 -10.22 10.54 25.79
CA LEU A 465 -10.07 11.96 26.10
C LEU A 465 -11.41 12.68 25.84
N PRO A 466 -12.08 13.19 26.89
CA PRO A 466 -13.29 13.96 26.71
C PRO A 466 -12.98 15.38 26.25
N ASN A 467 -13.93 16.01 25.56
CA ASN A 467 -13.92 17.44 25.20
C ASN A 467 -12.63 17.90 24.51
N VAL A 468 -12.19 17.15 23.50
CA VAL A 468 -11.06 17.53 22.65
C VAL A 468 -11.54 18.49 21.59
N THR A 469 -10.92 19.66 21.50
CA THR A 469 -11.26 20.66 20.48
C THR A 469 -10.85 20.15 19.10
N ILE A 470 -11.82 19.96 18.19
CA ILE A 470 -11.58 19.42 16.84
C ILE A 470 -11.27 20.51 15.80
N ASP A 471 -11.58 21.76 16.13
CA ASP A 471 -11.39 22.91 15.23
C ASP A 471 -9.96 22.96 14.69
N ASN A 472 -9.84 23.07 13.37
CA ASN A 472 -8.55 23.11 12.65
C ASN A 472 -7.61 21.91 12.90
N ARG A 473 -8.05 20.81 13.52
CA ARG A 473 -7.24 19.59 13.64
C ARG A 473 -7.25 18.80 12.33
N ALA A 474 -6.13 18.17 12.01
CA ALA A 474 -6.02 17.32 10.82
C ALA A 474 -6.70 15.98 11.09
N VAL A 475 -7.71 15.67 10.31
CA VAL A 475 -8.48 14.44 10.42
C VAL A 475 -8.44 13.65 9.12
N ARG A 476 -8.59 12.33 9.24
CA ARG A 476 -8.70 11.38 8.15
C ARG A 476 -10.02 10.63 8.26
N ALA A 477 -10.94 10.87 7.34
CA ALA A 477 -12.17 10.11 7.21
C ALA A 477 -11.93 8.85 6.37
N LEU A 478 -12.45 7.72 6.84
CA LEU A 478 -12.46 6.44 6.15
C LEU A 478 -13.91 6.00 5.94
N TYR A 479 -14.29 5.65 4.71
CA TYR A 479 -15.67 5.28 4.39
C TYR A 479 -15.76 4.46 3.09
N MET A 480 -16.86 3.75 2.85
CA MET A 480 -17.09 2.99 1.61
C MET A 480 -18.32 3.50 0.86
N ALA A 481 -18.28 3.53 -0.48
CA ALA A 481 -19.40 3.96 -1.32
C ALA A 481 -20.13 2.77 -1.99
N ARG A 482 -21.44 2.91 -2.27
CA ARG A 482 -22.28 1.82 -2.83
C ARG A 482 -21.90 1.32 -4.23
N ASN A 483 -21.27 2.15 -5.07
CA ASN A 483 -20.89 1.79 -6.44
C ASN A 483 -19.47 1.20 -6.51
N GLU A 484 -19.01 0.58 -5.42
CA GLU A 484 -17.69 -0.04 -5.29
C GLU A 484 -16.54 0.87 -5.77
N PHE A 485 -16.61 2.16 -5.44
CA PHE A 485 -15.49 3.07 -5.69
C PHE A 485 -14.26 2.58 -4.95
N ALA A 486 -13.13 2.50 -5.65
CA ALA A 486 -11.82 2.19 -5.10
C ALA A 486 -10.80 3.17 -5.63
N VAL A 487 -9.97 3.72 -4.76
CA VAL A 487 -8.84 4.58 -5.14
C VAL A 487 -7.58 3.76 -4.95
N GLN A 488 -7.02 3.29 -6.04
CA GLN A 488 -5.85 2.42 -6.05
C GLN A 488 -4.62 3.21 -6.45
N VAL A 489 -3.55 3.07 -5.67
CA VAL A 489 -2.25 3.65 -6.00
C VAL A 489 -1.38 2.56 -6.60
N LEU A 490 -0.68 2.91 -7.65
CA LEU A 490 0.20 2.02 -8.36
C LEU A 490 1.56 2.69 -8.57
N LYS A 491 2.63 2.03 -8.14
CA LYS A 491 3.97 2.59 -8.15
C LYS A 491 4.96 1.57 -8.71
N ALA A 492 5.80 2.00 -9.65
CA ALA A 492 6.96 1.24 -10.09
C ALA A 492 7.99 1.12 -8.97
N ALA A 493 8.78 0.05 -8.99
CA ALA A 493 9.86 -0.13 -8.03
C ALA A 493 10.83 1.06 -8.08
N SER A 494 11.25 1.56 -6.92
CA SER A 494 12.19 2.69 -6.83
C SER A 494 13.50 2.43 -7.60
N THR A 495 13.94 1.18 -7.60
CA THR A 495 15.17 0.72 -8.25
C THR A 495 14.96 -0.69 -8.79
N TYR A 496 15.53 -0.91 -9.97
CA TYR A 496 15.54 -2.21 -10.63
C TYR A 496 16.97 -2.76 -10.75
N SER A 497 17.11 -4.07 -10.63
CA SER A 497 18.36 -4.80 -10.85
C SER A 497 18.30 -5.60 -12.15
N VAL A 498 19.44 -5.81 -12.81
CA VAL A 498 19.51 -6.68 -13.99
C VAL A 498 19.21 -8.14 -13.59
N SER A 499 18.48 -8.84 -14.44
CA SER A 499 18.23 -10.28 -14.38
C SER A 499 18.89 -10.94 -15.60
N TYR A 500 19.42 -12.15 -15.42
CA TYR A 500 19.94 -13.00 -16.49
C TYR A 500 18.96 -14.11 -16.90
N GLY A 501 17.72 -14.03 -16.42
CA GLY A 501 16.57 -14.84 -16.84
C GLY A 501 15.35 -13.96 -17.12
N VAL A 502 14.18 -14.59 -17.23
CA VAL A 502 12.90 -13.88 -17.21
C VAL A 502 12.86 -12.95 -15.97
N PRO A 503 12.62 -11.64 -16.15
CA PRO A 503 12.68 -10.68 -15.04
C PRO A 503 11.53 -10.92 -14.07
N GLY A 504 11.88 -11.00 -12.78
CA GLY A 504 10.94 -11.03 -11.67
C GLY A 504 10.66 -9.64 -11.08
N PHE A 505 10.22 -9.60 -9.84
CA PHE A 505 9.96 -8.37 -9.09
C PHE A 505 11.21 -7.47 -9.01
N ARG A 506 11.08 -6.20 -9.40
CA ARG A 506 12.17 -5.19 -9.43
C ARG A 506 13.36 -5.58 -10.30
N GLN A 507 13.12 -6.40 -11.31
CA GLN A 507 14.17 -6.79 -12.23
C GLN A 507 13.88 -6.30 -13.64
N TYR A 508 14.95 -6.11 -14.39
CA TYR A 508 14.86 -5.93 -15.84
C TYR A 508 15.79 -6.92 -16.54
N TYR A 509 15.44 -7.30 -17.76
CA TYR A 509 16.28 -8.17 -18.60
C TYR A 509 16.67 -7.43 -19.87
N VAL A 510 17.97 -7.47 -20.20
CA VAL A 510 18.49 -6.93 -21.45
C VAL A 510 18.28 -7.96 -22.56
N GLY A 511 17.44 -7.64 -23.54
CA GLY A 511 17.10 -8.56 -24.61
C GLY A 511 18.30 -9.04 -25.40
N GLY A 512 18.33 -10.34 -25.73
CA GLY A 512 19.44 -10.96 -26.44
C GLY A 512 20.74 -11.13 -25.63
N SER A 513 20.79 -10.71 -24.36
CA SER A 513 21.98 -10.88 -23.51
C SER A 513 22.24 -12.35 -23.13
N VAL A 514 21.18 -13.17 -23.05
CA VAL A 514 21.28 -14.61 -22.76
C VAL A 514 20.58 -15.39 -23.88
N PRO A 515 21.32 -16.16 -24.71
CA PRO A 515 20.76 -16.88 -25.86
C PRO A 515 19.60 -17.82 -25.50
N ALA A 516 19.65 -18.46 -24.34
CA ALA A 516 18.62 -19.40 -23.88
C ALA A 516 17.31 -18.71 -23.44
N VAL A 517 17.35 -17.43 -23.09
CA VAL A 517 16.18 -16.64 -22.66
C VAL A 517 15.54 -15.94 -23.87
N GLY A 518 16.36 -15.53 -24.83
CA GLY A 518 15.92 -14.88 -26.07
C GLY A 518 15.65 -13.38 -25.89
N GLY A 519 14.61 -12.88 -26.57
CA GLY A 519 14.27 -11.45 -26.64
C GLY A 519 14.97 -10.72 -27.78
N GLN A 520 14.46 -9.52 -28.09
CA GLN A 520 15.00 -8.65 -29.12
C GLN A 520 16.18 -7.84 -28.56
N PRO A 521 17.30 -7.73 -29.30
CA PRO A 521 18.52 -7.08 -28.82
C PRO A 521 18.39 -5.56 -28.58
N THR A 522 17.32 -4.92 -29.06
CA THR A 522 17.05 -3.49 -28.81
C THR A 522 16.12 -3.25 -27.63
N ARG A 523 15.71 -4.30 -26.90
CA ARG A 523 14.65 -4.20 -25.88
C ARG A 523 15.16 -4.46 -24.47
N ILE A 524 14.59 -3.73 -23.52
CA ILE A 524 14.75 -3.95 -22.08
C ILE A 524 13.41 -4.44 -21.55
N TYR A 525 13.36 -5.67 -21.03
CA TYR A 525 12.13 -6.33 -20.60
C TYR A 525 11.91 -6.20 -19.10
N PHE A 526 10.63 -6.12 -18.71
CA PHE A 526 10.15 -5.96 -17.34
C PHE A 526 9.09 -7.03 -17.03
N PRO A 527 8.80 -7.31 -15.75
CA PRO A 527 7.70 -8.16 -15.37
C PRO A 527 6.35 -7.57 -15.82
N ARG A 528 5.32 -8.42 -15.93
CA ARG A 528 3.98 -8.02 -16.38
C ARG A 528 3.32 -7.02 -15.44
N SER A 529 3.66 -7.06 -14.16
CA SER A 529 3.19 -6.12 -13.12
C SER A 529 3.63 -4.68 -13.33
N ASP A 530 4.68 -4.45 -14.11
CA ASP A 530 5.20 -3.11 -14.41
C ASP A 530 4.67 -2.53 -15.74
N ALA A 531 3.76 -3.22 -16.42
CA ALA A 531 3.14 -2.69 -17.63
C ALA A 531 2.43 -1.34 -17.37
N GLY A 532 2.69 -0.37 -18.23
CA GLY A 532 2.14 0.99 -18.13
C GLY A 532 2.85 1.90 -17.14
N ARG A 533 3.89 1.43 -16.45
CA ARG A 533 4.73 2.27 -15.57
C ARG A 533 5.76 3.06 -16.35
N LYS A 534 6.30 4.10 -15.71
CA LYS A 534 7.44 4.84 -16.22
C LYS A 534 8.70 4.53 -15.43
N VAL A 535 9.79 4.43 -16.16
CA VAL A 535 11.12 4.27 -15.59
C VAL A 535 12.07 5.27 -16.24
N SER A 536 12.98 5.77 -15.43
CA SER A 536 14.15 6.51 -15.88
C SER A 536 15.33 5.57 -15.96
N VAL A 537 16.13 5.71 -17.02
CA VAL A 537 17.35 4.92 -17.21
C VAL A 537 18.52 5.88 -17.36
N SER A 538 19.43 5.89 -16.38
CA SER A 538 20.53 6.84 -16.39
C SER A 538 21.56 6.58 -17.48
N VAL A 539 21.84 5.31 -17.81
CA VAL A 539 22.79 4.97 -18.86
C VAL A 539 22.31 3.80 -19.70
N ILE A 540 22.25 4.01 -21.02
CA ILE A 540 22.05 2.96 -22.01
C ILE A 540 23.14 3.03 -23.07
N ASN A 541 23.91 1.94 -23.18
CA ASN A 541 24.95 1.74 -24.18
C ASN A 541 24.40 0.86 -25.31
N TYR A 542 24.52 1.31 -26.55
CA TYR A 542 23.95 0.61 -27.70
C TYR A 542 24.76 0.83 -28.99
N ARG A 543 24.51 -0.01 -29.99
CA ARG A 543 25.02 0.13 -31.36
C ARG A 543 23.93 0.59 -32.31
N ARG A 544 24.36 1.28 -33.35
CA ARG A 544 23.52 1.81 -34.43
C ARG A 544 23.91 1.16 -35.77
N SER A 545 22.93 0.96 -36.64
CA SER A 545 23.17 0.47 -38.00
C SER A 545 24.04 1.46 -38.78
N GLY A 546 25.12 0.97 -39.40
CA GLY A 546 26.06 1.78 -40.18
C GLY A 546 27.03 2.62 -39.36
N ASP A 547 27.04 2.51 -38.02
CA ASP A 547 27.99 3.16 -37.13
C ASP A 547 28.84 2.10 -36.41
N THR A 548 30.16 2.24 -36.46
CA THR A 548 31.09 1.39 -35.72
C THR A 548 31.36 1.90 -34.32
N SER A 549 30.96 3.14 -34.01
CA SER A 549 31.14 3.77 -32.71
C SER A 549 29.97 3.42 -31.78
N PRO A 550 30.24 3.00 -30.54
CA PRO A 550 29.20 2.84 -29.52
C PRO A 550 28.51 4.17 -29.24
N ARG A 551 27.20 4.11 -28.99
CA ARG A 551 26.37 5.25 -28.64
C ARG A 551 25.85 5.09 -27.22
N GLN A 552 25.63 6.22 -26.57
CA GLN A 552 25.13 6.29 -25.21
C GLN A 552 23.92 7.22 -25.17
N ILE A 553 22.86 6.75 -24.54
CA ILE A 553 21.73 7.58 -24.09
C ILE A 553 21.90 7.75 -22.58
N LEU A 554 21.73 8.99 -22.12
CA LEU A 554 21.82 9.37 -20.72
C LEU A 554 20.46 9.86 -20.23
N ASP A 555 20.11 9.49 -19.00
CA ASP A 555 18.96 10.00 -18.23
C ASP A 555 17.66 10.09 -19.05
N GLN A 556 17.30 8.98 -19.70
CA GLN A 556 16.14 8.90 -20.57
C GLN A 556 14.97 8.21 -19.87
N ASP A 557 13.81 8.87 -19.94
CA ASP A 557 12.55 8.32 -19.45
C ASP A 557 11.82 7.51 -20.52
N PHE A 558 11.20 6.43 -20.08
CA PHE A 558 10.43 5.53 -20.92
C PHE A 558 9.15 5.07 -20.23
N VAL A 559 8.17 4.66 -21.04
CA VAL A 559 6.97 3.97 -20.56
C VAL A 559 7.11 2.50 -20.92
N ILE A 560 6.94 1.61 -19.93
CA ILE A 560 6.96 0.16 -20.12
C ILE A 560 5.67 -0.26 -20.83
N LYS A 561 5.78 -0.86 -22.01
CA LYS A 561 4.61 -1.25 -22.83
C LYS A 561 4.73 -2.69 -23.29
N PHE A 562 3.58 -3.32 -23.54
CA PHE A 562 3.61 -4.57 -24.31
C PHE A 562 4.11 -4.29 -25.74
N PRO A 563 4.95 -5.18 -26.30
CA PRO A 563 5.49 -5.00 -27.63
C PRO A 563 4.35 -4.98 -28.67
N THR A 564 4.40 -4.02 -29.59
CA THR A 564 3.40 -3.86 -30.66
C THR A 564 3.63 -4.84 -31.82
N SER A 565 4.87 -5.30 -31.98
CA SER A 565 5.27 -6.32 -32.96
C SER A 565 5.43 -7.69 -32.28
N ALA A 566 5.36 -8.76 -33.08
CA ALA A 566 5.66 -10.11 -32.59
C ALA A 566 6.99 -10.13 -31.83
N ASP A 567 6.96 -10.64 -30.60
CA ASP A 567 8.08 -10.68 -29.67
C ASP A 567 8.17 -12.08 -29.05
N PRO A 568 9.34 -12.75 -29.08
CA PRO A 568 9.48 -14.10 -28.54
C PRO A 568 9.20 -14.21 -27.05
N MET A 569 9.45 -13.16 -26.27
CA MET A 569 9.25 -13.16 -24.82
C MET A 569 7.83 -12.74 -24.42
N ASN A 570 7.19 -11.90 -25.23
CA ASN A 570 5.84 -11.37 -24.96
C ASN A 570 5.69 -10.81 -23.53
N LEU A 571 6.73 -10.08 -23.09
CA LEU A 571 6.76 -9.34 -21.84
C LEU A 571 6.74 -7.84 -22.13
N PRO A 572 6.24 -7.02 -21.18
CA PRO A 572 6.39 -5.57 -21.30
C PRO A 572 7.85 -5.18 -21.43
N CYS A 573 8.12 -4.18 -22.26
CA CYS A 573 9.45 -3.77 -22.59
C CYS A 573 9.51 -2.27 -22.91
N ILE A 574 10.75 -1.80 -22.97
CA ILE A 574 11.15 -0.56 -23.60
C ILE A 574 11.91 -0.94 -24.86
N ASP A 575 11.60 -0.31 -25.98
CA ASP A 575 12.34 -0.50 -27.23
C ASP A 575 13.16 0.74 -27.54
N LEU A 576 14.48 0.58 -27.68
CA LEU A 576 15.37 1.68 -28.05
C LEU A 576 15.01 2.35 -29.37
N LYS A 577 14.32 1.62 -30.26
CA LYS A 577 13.82 2.17 -31.51
C LYS A 577 12.77 3.27 -31.33
N GLU A 578 12.18 3.41 -30.14
CA GLU A 578 11.32 4.57 -29.82
C GLU A 578 12.13 5.89 -29.75
N VAL A 579 13.43 5.82 -29.48
CA VAL A 579 14.33 6.99 -29.35
C VAL A 579 15.29 7.09 -30.54
N ASP A 580 15.90 5.97 -30.95
CA ASP A 580 16.77 5.89 -32.12
C ASP A 580 16.34 4.73 -33.03
N LEU A 581 15.63 5.06 -34.11
CA LEU A 581 15.14 4.09 -35.11
C LEU A 581 16.25 3.22 -35.72
N ALA A 582 17.50 3.67 -35.69
CA ALA A 582 18.64 2.95 -36.24
C ALA A 582 19.37 2.10 -35.18
N ALA A 583 18.92 2.06 -33.93
CA ALA A 583 19.46 1.17 -32.91
C ALA A 583 19.35 -0.31 -33.34
N THR A 584 20.43 -1.07 -33.15
CA THR A 584 20.53 -2.48 -33.55
C THR A 584 20.68 -3.42 -32.38
N THR A 585 21.49 -3.07 -31.36
CA THR A 585 21.69 -3.89 -30.17
C THR A 585 22.09 -3.05 -28.97
N LEU A 586 21.61 -3.43 -27.79
CA LEU A 586 22.20 -3.05 -26.51
C LEU A 586 23.59 -3.70 -26.42
N ASP A 587 24.60 -2.94 -25.99
CA ASP A 587 25.98 -3.42 -25.95
C ASP A 587 26.65 -3.07 -24.62
N ALA A 588 27.19 -4.08 -23.94
CA ALA A 588 27.98 -3.89 -22.73
C ALA A 588 29.44 -3.49 -23.01
N ASN A 589 29.82 -3.41 -24.28
CA ASN A 589 31.15 -3.04 -24.73
C ASN A 589 31.12 -1.67 -25.42
N ILE A 590 32.09 -0.83 -25.07
CA ILE A 590 32.35 0.44 -25.76
C ILE A 590 33.83 0.39 -26.17
N ASP A 591 34.10 0.49 -27.48
CA ASP A 591 35.46 0.61 -28.04
C ASP A 591 36.48 -0.42 -27.53
N ALA A 592 36.17 -1.71 -27.72
CA ALA A 592 36.97 -2.86 -27.30
C ALA A 592 37.22 -3.01 -25.78
N ARG A 593 36.61 -2.16 -24.94
CA ARG A 593 36.58 -2.29 -23.48
C ARG A 593 35.21 -2.80 -23.03
N SER A 594 35.20 -3.83 -22.21
CA SER A 594 33.97 -4.26 -21.53
C SER A 594 33.70 -3.29 -20.39
N LEU A 595 32.59 -2.55 -20.46
CA LEU A 595 32.12 -1.72 -19.33
C LEU A 595 31.48 -2.58 -18.24
N GLY A 596 31.22 -3.86 -18.54
CA GLY A 596 30.50 -4.77 -17.65
C GLY A 596 28.98 -4.56 -17.61
N TYR A 597 28.44 -3.54 -18.29
CA TYR A 597 27.00 -3.26 -18.35
C TYR A 597 26.57 -2.59 -19.66
N ALA A 598 25.42 -3.01 -20.19
CA ALA A 598 24.74 -2.33 -21.31
C ALA A 598 23.72 -1.29 -20.83
N VAL A 599 23.11 -1.54 -19.68
CA VAL A 599 22.07 -0.71 -19.07
C VAL A 599 22.38 -0.62 -17.58
N ARG A 600 22.30 0.57 -17.01
CA ARG A 600 22.58 0.80 -15.59
C ARG A 600 21.62 1.84 -14.99
N ASP A 601 21.36 1.69 -13.69
CA ASP A 601 20.61 2.64 -12.87
C ASP A 601 19.19 2.88 -13.39
N VAL A 602 18.47 1.77 -13.63
CA VAL A 602 17.03 1.79 -13.97
C VAL A 602 16.22 2.06 -12.70
N LYS A 603 15.41 3.12 -12.72
CA LYS A 603 14.61 3.60 -11.58
C LYS A 603 13.16 3.80 -11.97
N GLY A 604 12.23 3.46 -11.10
CA GLY A 604 10.81 3.78 -11.29
C GLY A 604 10.56 5.27 -11.03
N SER A 605 10.03 5.97 -12.04
CA SER A 605 9.82 7.42 -11.99
C SER A 605 8.36 7.86 -11.96
N SER A 606 7.40 6.91 -11.98
CA SER A 606 5.98 7.25 -11.86
C SER A 606 5.24 6.65 -10.67
N VAL A 607 4.26 7.44 -10.23
CA VAL A 607 3.15 7.03 -9.37
C VAL A 607 1.87 7.33 -10.14
N ALA A 608 1.06 6.29 -10.34
CA ALA A 608 -0.25 6.39 -10.96
C ALA A 608 -1.32 6.16 -9.90
N VAL A 609 -2.34 7.02 -9.90
CA VAL A 609 -3.55 6.83 -9.10
C VAL A 609 -4.70 6.52 -10.04
N ARG A 610 -5.34 5.38 -9.80
CA ARG A 610 -6.50 4.94 -10.57
C ARG A 610 -7.71 4.83 -9.66
N THR A 611 -8.79 5.52 -10.02
CA THR A 611 -10.09 5.29 -9.41
C THR A 611 -10.86 4.28 -10.24
N LEU A 612 -11.28 3.18 -9.60
CA LEU A 612 -12.17 2.17 -10.16
C LEU A 612 -13.56 2.33 -9.56
N TRP A 613 -14.61 2.02 -10.31
CA TRP A 613 -15.96 1.87 -9.76
C TRP A 613 -16.76 0.88 -10.59
N ASN A 614 -17.75 0.24 -9.96
CA ASN A 614 -18.64 -0.72 -10.61
C ASN A 614 -20.06 -0.56 -10.07
N PRO A 615 -21.02 -0.06 -10.88
CA PRO A 615 -22.41 0.09 -10.45
C PRO A 615 -23.22 -1.22 -10.53
N ASP A 616 -22.66 -2.28 -11.13
CA ASP A 616 -23.38 -3.52 -11.36
C ASP A 616 -23.49 -4.34 -10.07
N PHE A 617 -24.51 -5.21 -10.00
CA PHE A 617 -24.76 -6.10 -8.88
C PHE A 617 -25.03 -7.53 -9.37
N PHE A 618 -24.77 -8.50 -8.52
CA PHE A 618 -25.09 -9.90 -8.73
C PHE A 618 -25.43 -10.57 -7.39
N ARG A 619 -25.78 -11.85 -7.42
CA ARG A 619 -26.05 -12.63 -6.21
C ARG A 619 -25.27 -13.93 -6.21
N LEU A 620 -24.54 -14.16 -5.13
CA LEU A 620 -23.94 -15.45 -4.82
C LEU A 620 -25.04 -16.47 -4.49
N GLY A 621 -24.90 -17.69 -5.01
CA GLY A 621 -25.79 -18.82 -4.76
C GLY A 621 -25.03 -20.04 -4.26
N LEU A 622 -25.71 -21.17 -4.14
CA LEU A 622 -25.11 -22.43 -3.65
C LEU A 622 -24.12 -23.07 -4.65
N ASP A 623 -24.28 -22.79 -5.95
CA ASP A 623 -23.38 -23.28 -6.99
C ASP A 623 -22.11 -22.43 -7.06
N VAL A 624 -21.01 -23.03 -6.60
CA VAL A 624 -19.70 -22.37 -6.46
C VAL A 624 -19.04 -22.03 -7.80
N ALA A 625 -19.29 -22.83 -8.85
CA ALA A 625 -18.73 -22.59 -10.19
C ALA A 625 -19.52 -21.52 -10.94
N ALA A 626 -20.85 -21.51 -10.79
CA ALA A 626 -21.70 -20.45 -11.31
C ALA A 626 -21.36 -19.09 -10.67
N ASN A 627 -21.03 -19.07 -9.37
CA ASN A 627 -20.60 -17.86 -8.68
C ASN A 627 -19.33 -17.26 -9.30
N MET A 628 -18.33 -18.08 -9.61
CA MET A 628 -17.10 -17.62 -10.27
C MET A 628 -17.39 -16.96 -11.63
N THR A 629 -18.28 -17.57 -12.42
CA THR A 629 -18.71 -17.00 -13.70
C THR A 629 -19.40 -15.65 -13.53
N LYS A 630 -20.29 -15.50 -12.54
CA LYS A 630 -20.96 -14.23 -12.24
C LYS A 630 -19.98 -13.16 -11.81
N VAL A 631 -18.99 -13.50 -10.99
CA VAL A 631 -17.93 -12.56 -10.57
C VAL A 631 -17.10 -12.10 -11.76
N ASN A 632 -16.73 -13.01 -12.66
CA ASN A 632 -15.99 -12.66 -13.87
C ASN A 632 -16.81 -11.77 -14.81
N GLN A 633 -18.13 -12.00 -14.91
CA GLN A 633 -19.02 -11.12 -15.68
C GLN A 633 -19.14 -9.74 -15.04
N TRP A 634 -19.36 -9.68 -13.73
CA TRP A 634 -19.41 -8.44 -12.95
C TRP A 634 -18.10 -7.65 -13.07
N GLY A 635 -16.95 -8.33 -13.04
CA GLY A 635 -15.63 -7.72 -13.20
C GLY A 635 -15.42 -7.04 -14.56
N ARG A 636 -16.16 -7.43 -15.62
CA ARG A 636 -16.14 -6.69 -16.90
C ARG A 636 -16.86 -5.34 -16.83
N GLY A 637 -17.68 -5.14 -15.80
CA GLY A 637 -18.39 -3.89 -15.50
C GLY A 637 -17.52 -2.78 -14.93
N TRP A 638 -16.27 -3.08 -14.53
CA TRP A 638 -15.35 -2.06 -14.00
C TRP A 638 -15.19 -0.90 -14.97
N ARG A 639 -15.25 0.31 -14.42
CA ARG A 639 -14.92 1.57 -15.07
C ARG A 639 -13.71 2.15 -14.36
N ARG A 640 -12.92 2.95 -15.09
CA ARG A 640 -11.66 3.51 -14.57
C ARG A 640 -11.44 4.95 -15.01
N SER A 641 -10.85 5.73 -14.11
CA SER A 641 -10.19 7.00 -14.40
C SER A 641 -8.78 6.93 -13.81
N THR A 642 -7.77 7.40 -14.53
CA THR A 642 -6.36 7.29 -14.13
C THR A 642 -5.67 8.61 -14.31
N ASN A 643 -5.05 9.08 -13.23
CA ASN A 643 -4.14 10.22 -13.24
C ASN A 643 -2.74 9.71 -12.90
N GLU A 644 -1.73 10.25 -13.58
CA GLU A 644 -0.34 9.85 -13.37
C GLU A 644 0.52 11.09 -13.13
N SER A 645 1.47 10.97 -12.19
CA SER A 645 2.51 11.97 -11.97
C SER A 645 3.88 11.32 -12.04
N TYR A 646 4.86 12.10 -12.49
CA TYR A 646 6.26 11.80 -12.26
C TYR A 646 6.57 12.11 -10.80
N LEU A 647 6.95 11.07 -10.06
CA LEU A 647 7.30 11.13 -8.66
C LEU A 647 8.33 10.04 -8.40
N GLU A 648 9.59 10.44 -8.44
CA GLU A 648 10.68 9.63 -7.92
C GLU A 648 10.62 9.66 -6.39
N GLN A 649 10.87 8.51 -5.77
CA GLN A 649 11.12 8.52 -4.32
C GLN A 649 12.42 9.31 -4.13
N GLY A 650 12.36 10.40 -3.39
CA GLY A 650 13.50 11.28 -3.19
C GLY A 650 14.68 10.50 -2.61
N ASP A 651 15.75 10.37 -3.38
CA ASP A 651 17.06 10.06 -2.83
C ASP A 651 18.05 11.15 -3.24
N VAL A 652 18.81 11.55 -2.22
CA VAL A 652 19.98 12.41 -2.32
C VAL A 652 20.87 11.83 -3.42
N SER A 653 21.30 12.71 -4.32
CA SER A 653 22.33 12.48 -5.34
C SER A 653 23.31 11.37 -4.94
N ARG A 654 23.32 10.29 -5.73
CA ARG A 654 24.33 9.21 -5.66
C ARG A 654 25.72 9.72 -5.98
#